data_AF-A0A2W6BFJ8-F1
#
_entry.id   AF-A0A2W6BFJ8-F1
#
_cell.length_a   1.000
_cell.length_b   1.000
_cell.length_c   1.000
_cell.angle_alpha   90.00
_cell.angle_beta   90.00
_cell.angle_gamma   90.00
#
_symmetry.space_group_name_H-M   'P 1'
#
loop_
_entity.id
_entity.type
_entity.pdbx_description
1 polymer ?
#
loop_
_entity_poly.entity_id
_entity_poly.type
_entity_poly.pdbx_seq_one_letter_code
_entity_poly.pdbx_strand_id
1 'polypeptide(L)'
;MPLLHPAYQHSSGHQDVSINPVFTREPVQIPRNHLPRAELDPDTAYQVVHDQLMLDGNARLNLATFVTTWMEPQATQLMTECFDKNMIDKDEYPRTADLELRCVRMLAELWHAPSAADATGCSTTGSSEACMLAGLALKRRWQHARKAAGKPVDRPNIVMGVNVQICWDKFANYWDVEPRLIPMSGDRFHLCAAEAAAHCDENTIGVVAVLGSTFDGSYEPVAEICAALDHLQTSTGLNVPVHVDGASGAMIAPFSDPELVWDFALPRVASINTSGHKYGLVYPGVGWVLWRDAAALPEDLVFRVNYLGGNMPTFALNFSRPGAQVIAQYYNFLRLGFDGYRRVQQTCREVATTLAEKIGELGPFRLLTRGDELPVFAFTLAEHISGYSVFDVSAALREHGWLVPAYTFPEHRTDLAVLRIVVRNGFTHDLADLLLADLLAELPRLERQSSPQRGTGSSSFAHGASPMAKQLVSPATPLNMTSTSSGYSRNSRNSHSVLAILFDIDGTLITTGGASGVAWHRAFTDLYGVSANVDEFTSAGMTDPEVARLTFTAVIGHDPDPRELAQLLAKRLEHLPAAVAESTGYRVLPGVTELLPSLVQRGYLLGLTTGLVESAAHIKLVRGDLNTYFHFGGYGSDSPDRTELTRRGIGRAGTVLGTPVDPRHVWVVGDTPLDIAAAHGAGAVAIGVASGGYTAEALRDAGADHVLRALTDELPLPRDDSPC
;
A
#
# COMPACT_ATOMS: atom_id res chain seq x y z
N MET A 1 8.15 -3.62 -31.04
CA MET A 1 9.22 -4.60 -30.82
C MET A 1 8.93 -5.33 -29.53
N PRO A 2 8.88 -6.67 -29.51
CA PRO A 2 8.87 -7.40 -28.26
C PRO A 2 10.15 -7.05 -27.50
N LEU A 3 10.06 -6.76 -26.22
CA LEU A 3 11.20 -6.58 -25.34
C LEU A 3 11.98 -7.90 -25.31
N LEU A 4 13.00 -8.01 -26.16
CA LEU A 4 13.96 -9.10 -26.08
C LEU A 4 14.92 -8.78 -24.93
N HIS A 5 14.71 -9.47 -23.82
CA HIS A 5 15.63 -9.51 -22.69
C HIS A 5 17.02 -9.96 -23.17
N PRO A 6 18.12 -9.31 -22.75
CA PRO A 6 19.45 -9.86 -22.96
C PRO A 6 19.60 -11.16 -22.16
N ALA A 7 20.22 -12.17 -22.76
CA ALA A 7 20.61 -13.38 -22.04
C ALA A 7 21.63 -12.99 -20.96
N TYR A 8 21.18 -13.06 -19.70
CA TYR A 8 22.00 -12.85 -18.54
C TYR A 8 22.85 -14.11 -18.31
N GLN A 9 24.16 -14.06 -18.58
CA GLN A 9 25.07 -15.14 -18.20
C GLN A 9 25.51 -14.97 -16.74
N HIS A 10 24.57 -15.20 -15.82
CA HIS A 10 24.89 -15.81 -14.55
C HIS A 10 24.31 -17.22 -14.58
N SER A 11 25.06 -18.16 -15.16
CA SER A 11 24.76 -19.57 -14.93
C SER A 11 25.24 -19.92 -13.52
N SER A 12 24.45 -19.62 -12.49
CA SER A 12 24.37 -20.64 -11.44
C SER A 12 23.73 -21.82 -12.15
N GLY A 13 24.47 -22.92 -12.38
CA GLY A 13 23.96 -24.10 -13.09
C GLY A 13 22.79 -24.82 -12.40
N HIS A 14 22.20 -24.19 -11.38
CA HIS A 14 21.12 -24.71 -10.55
C HIS A 14 19.80 -24.08 -10.98
N GLN A 15 18.88 -24.91 -11.45
CA GLN A 15 17.50 -24.52 -11.79
C GLN A 15 16.65 -24.26 -10.54
N ASP A 16 17.12 -24.77 -9.38
CA ASP A 16 16.39 -24.77 -8.12
C ASP A 16 17.12 -23.98 -7.03
N VAL A 17 16.38 -23.47 -6.05
CA VAL A 17 16.93 -23.04 -4.74
C VAL A 17 16.94 -24.26 -3.83
N SER A 18 18.09 -24.56 -3.24
CA SER A 18 18.24 -25.59 -2.21
C SER A 18 18.11 -24.93 -0.84
N ILE A 19 17.23 -25.47 0.00
CA ILE A 19 17.01 -24.96 1.36
C ILE A 19 17.82 -25.82 2.34
N ASN A 20 18.61 -25.19 3.22
CA ASN A 20 19.33 -25.90 4.27
C ASN A 20 18.34 -26.43 5.32
N PRO A 21 18.56 -27.64 5.89
CA PRO A 21 17.72 -28.19 6.95
C PRO A 21 18.05 -27.47 8.28
N VAL A 22 17.57 -26.24 8.43
CA VAL A 22 17.73 -25.45 9.66
C VAL A 22 16.59 -25.75 10.66
N PHE A 23 15.50 -26.39 10.20
CA PHE A 23 14.37 -26.81 11.02
C PHE A 23 13.95 -28.25 10.68
N THR A 24 14.69 -29.27 11.13
CA THR A 24 14.30 -30.71 11.17
C THR A 24 13.55 -31.32 9.96
N ARG A 25 13.70 -30.78 8.75
CA ARG A 25 12.97 -31.19 7.54
C ARG A 25 13.92 -31.60 6.42
N GLU A 26 13.46 -32.50 5.55
CA GLU A 26 14.22 -32.96 4.38
C GLU A 26 14.58 -31.78 3.45
N PRO A 27 15.71 -31.85 2.71
CA PRO A 27 16.07 -30.82 1.74
C PRO A 27 14.97 -30.65 0.68
N VAL A 28 14.42 -29.45 0.55
CA VAL A 28 13.43 -29.11 -0.49
C VAL A 28 14.11 -28.30 -1.59
N GLN A 29 13.83 -28.66 -2.85
CA GLN A 29 14.21 -27.89 -4.03
C GLN A 29 12.98 -27.15 -4.55
N ILE A 30 13.10 -25.83 -4.70
CA ILE A 30 12.02 -24.98 -5.21
C ILE A 30 12.43 -24.29 -6.52
N PRO A 31 11.55 -24.24 -7.52
CA PRO A 31 11.75 -23.47 -8.74
C PRO A 31 12.07 -22.00 -8.50
N ARG A 32 13.09 -21.47 -9.20
CA ARG A 32 13.45 -20.05 -9.12
C ARG A 32 12.57 -19.14 -9.97
N ASN A 33 12.23 -19.59 -11.18
CA ASN A 33 11.72 -18.73 -12.25
C ASN A 33 10.34 -19.19 -12.79
N HIS A 34 9.68 -20.09 -12.08
CA HIS A 34 8.31 -20.51 -12.39
C HIS A 34 7.56 -20.81 -11.10
N LEU A 35 6.24 -20.70 -11.13
CA LEU A 35 5.40 -20.99 -9.98
C LEU A 35 5.59 -22.47 -9.57
N PRO A 36 5.88 -22.78 -8.30
CA PRO A 36 5.97 -24.16 -7.84
C PRO A 36 4.62 -24.88 -8.01
N ARG A 37 4.65 -26.17 -8.35
CA ARG A 37 3.43 -26.98 -8.51
C ARG A 37 2.78 -27.36 -7.18
N ALA A 38 3.57 -27.43 -6.11
CA ALA A 38 3.13 -27.76 -4.77
C ALA A 38 3.25 -26.53 -3.87
N GLU A 39 2.42 -26.48 -2.84
CA GLU A 39 2.51 -25.49 -1.78
C GLU A 39 3.78 -25.67 -0.92
N LEU A 40 4.16 -24.62 -0.22
CA LEU A 40 5.21 -24.63 0.78
C LEU A 40 4.60 -24.29 2.13
N ASP A 41 5.19 -24.87 3.18
CA ASP A 41 4.93 -24.44 4.55
C ASP A 41 5.22 -22.94 4.71
N PRO A 42 4.33 -22.16 5.37
CA PRO A 42 4.46 -20.71 5.46
C PRO A 42 5.79 -20.21 6.05
N ASP A 43 6.31 -20.88 7.09
CA ASP A 43 7.59 -20.51 7.72
C ASP A 43 8.76 -20.75 6.76
N THR A 44 8.67 -21.80 5.95
CA THR A 44 9.68 -22.10 4.92
C THR A 44 9.66 -21.03 3.82
N ALA A 45 8.48 -20.65 3.34
CA ALA A 45 8.34 -19.59 2.35
C ALA A 45 8.84 -18.25 2.90
N TYR A 46 8.49 -17.92 4.15
CA TYR A 46 8.97 -16.73 4.85
C TYR A 46 10.50 -16.72 4.92
N GLN A 47 11.13 -17.80 5.42
CA GLN A 47 12.58 -17.83 5.61
C GLN A 47 13.34 -17.68 4.29
N VAL A 48 12.88 -18.33 3.22
CA VAL A 48 13.50 -18.21 1.88
C VAL A 48 13.48 -16.77 1.38
N VAL A 49 12.35 -16.08 1.52
CA VAL A 49 12.22 -14.67 1.10
C VAL A 49 13.03 -13.77 2.03
N HIS A 50 12.94 -13.99 3.35
CA HIS A 50 13.65 -13.22 4.36
C HIS A 50 15.17 -13.29 4.17
N ASP A 51 15.74 -14.48 3.90
CA ASP A 51 17.18 -14.67 3.68
C ASP A 51 17.68 -13.94 2.43
N GLN A 52 16.86 -13.87 1.37
CA GLN A 52 17.22 -13.09 0.19
C GLN A 52 17.21 -11.59 0.48
N LEU A 53 16.24 -11.11 1.26
CA LEU A 53 16.12 -9.70 1.65
C LEU A 53 17.23 -9.26 2.61
N MET A 54 17.97 -10.17 3.25
CA MET A 54 19.17 -9.82 4.03
C MET A 54 20.28 -9.16 3.19
N LEU A 55 20.24 -9.34 1.86
CA LEU A 55 21.21 -8.72 0.94
C LEU A 55 20.83 -7.28 0.55
N ASP A 56 19.65 -6.81 0.94
CA ASP A 56 19.33 -5.39 0.82
C ASP A 56 20.12 -4.57 1.84
N GLY A 57 20.53 -3.37 1.44
CA GLY A 57 21.22 -2.45 2.32
C GLY A 57 20.33 -1.98 3.48
N ASN A 58 20.92 -1.75 4.66
CA ASN A 58 20.19 -1.21 5.80
C ASN A 58 19.64 0.19 5.47
N ALA A 59 18.31 0.33 5.45
CA ALA A 59 17.62 1.58 5.12
C ALA A 59 17.96 2.75 6.06
N ARG A 60 18.42 2.48 7.29
CA ARG A 60 18.86 3.52 8.25
C ARG A 60 20.21 4.14 7.86
N LEU A 61 21.05 3.40 7.15
CA LEU A 61 22.35 3.87 6.62
C LEU A 61 22.28 4.36 5.17
N ASN A 62 21.08 4.32 4.58
CA ASN A 62 20.84 4.81 3.23
C ASN A 62 20.76 6.34 3.21
N LEU A 63 21.84 7.04 2.88
CA LEU A 63 21.89 8.51 2.79
C LEU A 63 21.56 9.03 1.39
N ALA A 64 21.25 8.12 0.45
CA ALA A 64 20.75 8.48 -0.88
C ALA A 64 19.27 8.82 -0.88
N THR A 65 18.46 8.10 -0.10
CA THR A 65 17.00 8.23 -0.19
C THR A 65 16.47 9.46 0.54
N PHE A 66 15.41 10.06 0.01
CA PHE A 66 14.60 11.07 0.71
C PHE A 66 13.47 10.45 1.53
N VAL A 67 13.19 9.16 1.31
CA VAL A 67 12.04 8.46 1.91
C VAL A 67 12.31 8.17 3.38
N THR A 68 11.28 8.32 4.21
CA THR A 68 11.34 7.98 5.63
C THR A 68 11.64 6.50 5.83
N THR A 69 12.60 6.20 6.71
CA THR A 69 13.05 4.83 7.01
C THR A 69 12.83 4.43 8.47
N TRP A 70 12.10 5.25 9.23
CA TRP A 70 11.72 4.97 10.62
C TRP A 70 10.45 5.72 10.99
N MET A 71 9.57 5.06 11.72
CA MET A 71 8.40 5.65 12.37
C MET A 71 8.28 5.13 13.80
N GLU A 72 7.52 5.83 14.65
CA GLU A 72 7.21 5.37 16.01
C GLU A 72 6.46 4.03 15.98
N PRO A 73 6.65 3.13 16.96
CA PRO A 73 5.96 1.83 17.01
C PRO A 73 4.44 1.92 16.91
N GLN A 74 3.84 2.98 17.47
CA GLN A 74 2.40 3.24 17.40
C GLN A 74 1.91 3.48 15.97
N ALA A 75 2.73 4.14 15.13
CA ALA A 75 2.41 4.31 13.72
C ALA A 75 2.48 2.98 12.97
N THR A 76 3.50 2.15 13.25
CA THR A 76 3.63 0.80 12.68
C THR A 76 2.44 -0.09 13.09
N GLN A 77 2.01 -0.01 14.34
CA GLN A 77 0.83 -0.71 14.83
C GLN A 77 -0.43 -0.29 14.05
N LEU A 78 -0.70 1.02 13.96
CA LEU A 78 -1.84 1.54 13.19
C LEU A 78 -1.81 1.11 11.72
N MET A 79 -0.62 1.12 11.09
CA MET A 79 -0.48 0.67 9.72
C MET A 79 -0.78 -0.82 9.57
N THR A 80 -0.34 -1.64 10.52
CA THR A 80 -0.60 -3.10 10.54
C THR A 80 -2.09 -3.40 10.70
N GLU A 81 -2.77 -2.67 11.58
CA GLU A 81 -4.23 -2.78 11.79
C GLU A 81 -5.06 -2.35 10.56
N CYS A 82 -4.43 -1.68 9.59
CA CYS A 82 -5.11 -1.08 8.44
C CYS A 82 -4.63 -1.59 7.07
N PHE A 83 -3.90 -2.71 7.00
CA PHE A 83 -3.43 -3.26 5.71
C PHE A 83 -4.58 -3.62 4.75
N ASP A 84 -5.75 -3.96 5.28
CA ASP A 84 -6.96 -4.33 4.54
C ASP A 84 -7.79 -3.12 4.07
N LYS A 85 -7.48 -1.90 4.52
CA LYS A 85 -8.29 -0.71 4.21
C LYS A 85 -7.93 -0.18 2.83
N ASN A 86 -8.87 -0.28 1.88
CA ASN A 86 -8.70 0.26 0.53
C ASN A 86 -9.11 1.75 0.49
N MET A 87 -8.22 2.63 0.02
CA MET A 87 -8.45 4.08 0.04
C MET A 87 -9.57 4.54 -0.91
N ILE A 88 -9.82 3.80 -2.00
CA ILE A 88 -10.83 4.20 -3.00
C ILE A 88 -12.26 3.84 -2.59
N ASP A 89 -12.42 2.86 -1.71
CA ASP A 89 -13.70 2.34 -1.21
C ASP A 89 -14.22 3.25 -0.09
N LYS A 90 -14.55 4.49 -0.47
CA LYS A 90 -14.84 5.58 0.49
C LYS A 90 -16.15 5.39 1.23
N ASP A 91 -17.09 4.59 0.72
CA ASP A 91 -18.36 4.28 1.39
C ASP A 91 -18.18 3.14 2.41
N GLU A 92 -17.36 2.15 2.07
CA GLU A 92 -17.01 1.03 2.94
C GLU A 92 -16.04 1.46 4.06
N TYR A 93 -15.14 2.41 3.79
CA TYR A 93 -14.17 2.95 4.77
C TYR A 93 -14.32 4.48 4.95
N PRO A 94 -15.50 4.95 5.41
CA PRO A 94 -15.82 6.39 5.43
C PRO A 94 -14.97 7.16 6.45
N ARG A 95 -14.48 6.48 7.49
CA ARG A 95 -13.55 7.08 8.45
C ARG A 95 -12.17 7.31 7.83
N THR A 96 -11.66 6.39 7.02
CA THR A 96 -10.41 6.58 6.27
C THR A 96 -10.52 7.73 5.29
N ALA A 97 -11.65 7.82 4.57
CA ALA A 97 -11.93 8.94 3.66
C ALA A 97 -12.01 10.31 4.39
N ASP A 98 -12.63 10.35 5.58
CA ASP A 98 -12.66 11.56 6.41
C ASP A 98 -11.25 11.97 6.89
N LEU A 99 -10.39 11.01 7.25
CA LEU A 99 -9.00 11.30 7.62
C LEU A 99 -8.20 11.87 6.44
N GLU A 100 -8.39 11.35 5.22
CA GLU A 100 -7.81 11.94 4.00
C GLU A 100 -8.22 13.41 3.87
N LEU A 101 -9.52 13.71 3.99
CA LEU A 101 -10.03 15.08 3.88
C LEU A 101 -9.44 15.99 4.96
N ARG A 102 -9.31 15.51 6.21
CA ARG A 102 -8.67 16.28 7.28
C ARG A 102 -7.21 16.59 6.97
N CYS A 103 -6.46 15.63 6.42
CA CYS A 103 -5.08 15.87 5.96
C CYS A 103 -5.03 16.93 4.85
N VAL A 104 -5.92 16.87 3.86
CA VAL A 104 -6.02 17.91 2.81
C VAL A 104 -6.26 19.28 3.42
N ARG A 105 -7.19 19.41 4.38
CA ARG A 105 -7.48 20.68 5.04
C ARG A 105 -6.31 21.20 5.89
N MET A 106 -5.63 20.32 6.61
CA MET A 106 -4.44 20.68 7.40
C MET A 106 -3.30 21.18 6.51
N LEU A 107 -3.08 20.53 5.35
CA LEU A 107 -2.09 20.98 4.38
C LEU A 107 -2.50 22.29 3.69
N ALA A 108 -3.79 22.48 3.41
CA ALA A 108 -4.31 23.71 2.83
C ALA A 108 -4.09 24.91 3.78
N GLU A 109 -4.35 24.72 5.07
CA GLU A 109 -4.03 25.72 6.09
C GLU A 109 -2.52 25.98 6.18
N LEU A 110 -1.70 24.92 6.22
CA LEU A 110 -0.24 25.01 6.30
C LEU A 110 0.39 25.77 5.12
N TRP A 111 -0.25 25.73 3.95
CA TRP A 111 0.24 26.36 2.72
C TRP A 111 -0.56 27.60 2.33
N HIS A 112 -1.26 28.21 3.28
CA HIS A 112 -1.99 29.47 3.12
C HIS A 112 -3.01 29.46 1.96
N ALA A 113 -3.69 28.34 1.75
CA ALA A 113 -4.77 28.25 0.78
C ALA A 113 -5.88 29.26 1.12
N PRO A 114 -6.55 29.87 0.11
CA PRO A 114 -7.60 30.87 0.34
C PRO A 114 -8.75 30.42 1.26
N SER A 115 -9.08 29.13 1.27
CA SER A 115 -10.04 28.50 2.19
C SER A 115 -9.60 27.08 2.49
N ALA A 116 -9.21 26.80 3.73
CA ALA A 116 -8.93 25.44 4.18
C ALA A 116 -10.22 24.60 4.30
N ALA A 117 -11.37 25.21 4.59
CA ALA A 117 -12.65 24.51 4.70
C ALA A 117 -13.11 23.91 3.36
N ASP A 118 -12.89 24.68 2.28
CA ASP A 118 -13.23 24.35 0.89
C ASP A 118 -12.02 23.85 0.09
N ALA A 119 -10.99 23.37 0.80
CA ALA A 119 -9.75 22.92 0.19
C ALA A 119 -10.00 21.87 -0.89
N THR A 120 -9.40 22.09 -2.07
CA THR A 120 -9.47 21.17 -3.20
C THR A 120 -8.17 20.39 -3.28
N GLY A 121 -8.20 19.09 -3.02
CA GLY A 121 -7.00 18.26 -3.02
C GLY A 121 -7.30 16.79 -2.75
N CYS A 122 -6.28 15.94 -2.93
CA CYS A 122 -6.39 14.51 -2.67
C CYS A 122 -5.05 13.90 -2.25
N SER A 123 -5.10 12.72 -1.62
CA SER A 123 -3.92 11.89 -1.44
C SER A 123 -3.61 11.10 -2.70
N THR A 124 -2.33 10.79 -2.88
CA THR A 124 -1.75 10.02 -3.98
C THR A 124 -0.77 9.00 -3.42
N THR A 125 -0.24 8.09 -4.23
CA THR A 125 0.84 7.17 -3.77
C THR A 125 2.16 7.91 -3.52
N GLY A 126 2.34 9.09 -4.11
CA GLY A 126 3.55 9.91 -3.99
C GLY A 126 3.54 11.11 -4.93
N SER A 127 4.56 11.97 -4.83
CA SER A 127 4.64 13.17 -5.69
C SER A 127 4.60 12.87 -7.18
N SER A 128 5.04 11.70 -7.66
CA SER A 128 4.96 11.39 -9.09
C SER A 128 3.52 11.38 -9.62
N GLU A 129 2.57 10.77 -8.92
CA GLU A 129 1.15 10.81 -9.29
C GLU A 129 0.60 12.23 -9.10
N ALA A 130 0.94 12.88 -7.99
CA ALA A 130 0.53 14.25 -7.69
C ALA A 130 0.95 15.27 -8.78
N CYS A 131 2.20 15.21 -9.26
CA CYS A 131 2.71 16.04 -10.36
C CYS A 131 1.94 15.79 -11.66
N MET A 132 1.63 14.53 -11.97
CA MET A 132 0.87 14.18 -13.17
C MET A 132 -0.56 14.72 -13.11
N LEU A 133 -1.24 14.62 -11.96
CA LEU A 133 -2.57 15.20 -11.75
C LEU A 133 -2.54 16.74 -11.85
N ALA A 134 -1.53 17.38 -11.28
CA ALA A 134 -1.34 18.82 -11.40
C ALA A 134 -1.07 19.25 -12.86
N GLY A 135 -0.18 18.55 -13.56
CA GLY A 135 0.10 18.78 -14.98
C GLY A 135 -1.13 18.57 -15.88
N LEU A 136 -1.95 17.56 -15.59
CA LEU A 136 -3.24 17.35 -16.26
C LEU A 136 -4.21 18.50 -16.05
N ALA A 137 -4.32 19.01 -14.82
CA ALA A 137 -5.14 20.17 -14.50
C ALA A 137 -4.65 21.43 -15.24
N LEU A 138 -3.33 21.69 -15.24
CA LEU A 138 -2.71 22.78 -16.02
C LEU A 138 -3.02 22.67 -17.51
N LYS A 139 -2.77 21.49 -18.10
CA LYS A 139 -3.04 21.22 -19.52
C LYS A 139 -4.52 21.44 -19.85
N ARG A 140 -5.43 20.92 -19.03
CA ARG A 140 -6.88 21.03 -19.28
C ARG A 140 -7.38 22.48 -19.18
N ARG A 141 -6.91 23.24 -18.18
CA ARG A 141 -7.21 24.68 -18.05
C ARG A 141 -6.73 25.47 -19.26
N TRP A 142 -5.50 25.20 -19.71
CA TRP A 142 -4.96 25.82 -20.93
C TRP A 142 -5.81 25.47 -22.17
N GLN A 143 -6.20 24.19 -22.34
CA GLN A 143 -7.06 23.76 -23.45
C GLN A 143 -8.43 24.47 -23.44
N HIS A 144 -9.07 24.58 -22.28
CA HIS A 144 -10.34 25.31 -22.15
C HIS A 144 -10.19 26.78 -22.54
N ALA A 145 -9.18 27.48 -22.01
CA ALA A 145 -8.93 28.88 -22.31
C ALA A 145 -8.65 29.12 -23.80
N ARG A 146 -7.83 28.26 -24.42
CA ARG A 146 -7.51 28.31 -25.86
C ARG A 146 -8.74 28.06 -26.74
N LYS A 147 -9.54 27.03 -26.42
CA LYS A 147 -10.81 26.73 -27.12
C LYS A 147 -11.79 27.89 -27.02
N ALA A 148 -11.95 28.48 -25.84
CA ALA A 148 -12.81 29.65 -25.65
C ALA A 148 -12.35 30.86 -26.48
N ALA A 149 -11.05 31.00 -26.72
CA ALA A 149 -10.47 32.01 -27.59
C ALA A 149 -10.40 31.63 -29.08
N GLY A 150 -10.93 30.46 -29.49
CA GLY A 150 -10.87 29.98 -30.86
C GLY A 150 -9.46 29.63 -31.38
N LYS A 151 -8.52 29.32 -30.47
CA LYS A 151 -7.11 29.06 -30.80
C LYS A 151 -6.77 27.55 -30.77
N PRO A 152 -5.73 27.10 -31.51
CA PRO A 152 -5.28 25.70 -31.51
C PRO A 152 -4.84 25.18 -30.13
N VAL A 153 -4.93 23.86 -29.92
CA VAL A 153 -4.62 23.19 -28.63
C VAL A 153 -3.67 22.00 -28.76
N ASP A 154 -3.03 21.87 -29.91
CA ASP A 154 -2.25 20.70 -30.35
C ASP A 154 -0.77 20.73 -29.94
N ARG A 155 -0.25 21.87 -29.47
CA ARG A 155 1.18 22.04 -29.15
C ARG A 155 1.47 22.60 -27.75
N PRO A 156 0.93 22.00 -26.67
CA PRO A 156 1.21 22.48 -25.32
C PRO A 156 2.70 22.30 -24.95
N ASN A 157 3.26 23.24 -24.20
CA ASN A 157 4.58 23.11 -23.56
C ASN A 157 4.51 23.41 -22.05
N ILE A 158 5.50 22.93 -21.30
CA ILE A 158 5.68 23.23 -19.86
C ILE A 158 7.12 23.66 -19.60
N VAL A 159 7.29 24.73 -18.81
CA VAL A 159 8.59 25.36 -18.54
C VAL A 159 9.10 24.96 -17.16
N MET A 160 10.35 24.53 -17.08
CA MET A 160 10.95 23.96 -15.87
C MET A 160 12.48 24.00 -15.91
N GLY A 161 13.16 24.01 -14.77
CA GLY A 161 14.60 23.78 -14.70
C GLY A 161 14.97 22.33 -15.01
N VAL A 162 16.15 22.07 -15.57
CA VAL A 162 16.63 20.70 -15.85
C VAL A 162 16.83 19.86 -14.58
N ASN A 163 16.84 20.49 -13.41
CA ASN A 163 16.92 19.88 -12.08
C ASN A 163 15.59 19.27 -11.58
N VAL A 164 14.50 19.35 -12.37
CA VAL A 164 13.26 18.65 -12.04
C VAL A 164 13.46 17.15 -11.87
N GLN A 165 12.58 16.55 -11.08
CA GLN A 165 12.56 15.09 -10.93
C GLN A 165 11.97 14.43 -12.19
N ILE A 166 12.43 13.22 -12.52
CA ILE A 166 12.05 12.43 -13.71
C ILE A 166 10.52 12.26 -13.92
N CYS A 167 9.68 12.48 -12.91
CA CYS A 167 8.22 12.45 -13.06
C CYS A 167 7.70 13.50 -14.03
N TRP A 168 8.37 14.65 -14.17
CA TRP A 168 7.98 15.68 -15.12
C TRP A 168 8.33 15.31 -16.56
N ASP A 169 9.46 14.67 -16.81
CA ASP A 169 9.77 14.07 -18.12
C ASP A 169 8.74 12.99 -18.49
N LYS A 170 8.37 12.14 -17.52
CA LYS A 170 7.30 11.14 -17.72
C LYS A 170 5.97 11.80 -18.04
N PHE A 171 5.61 12.88 -17.33
CA PHE A 171 4.40 13.64 -17.62
C PHE A 171 4.43 14.21 -19.05
N ALA A 172 5.51 14.90 -19.40
CA ALA A 172 5.68 15.50 -20.72
C ALA A 172 5.53 14.46 -21.84
N ASN A 173 6.19 13.31 -21.68
CA ASN A 173 6.15 12.22 -22.65
C ASN A 173 4.79 11.50 -22.72
N TYR A 174 4.15 11.19 -21.58
CA TYR A 174 2.90 10.41 -21.57
C TYR A 174 1.67 11.23 -21.99
N TRP A 175 1.73 12.55 -21.87
CA TRP A 175 0.64 13.44 -22.22
C TRP A 175 0.96 14.40 -23.35
N ASP A 176 1.93 14.10 -24.21
CA ASP A 176 2.25 14.91 -25.41
C ASP A 176 2.37 16.42 -25.09
N VAL A 177 3.18 16.75 -24.08
CA VAL A 177 3.54 18.13 -23.72
C VAL A 177 5.02 18.31 -23.99
N GLU A 178 5.38 19.35 -24.73
CA GLU A 178 6.79 19.70 -24.99
C GLU A 178 7.48 20.11 -23.67
N PRO A 179 8.51 19.38 -23.19
CA PRO A 179 9.26 19.79 -22.02
C PRO A 179 10.27 20.88 -22.40
N ARG A 180 10.12 22.08 -21.84
CA ARG A 180 11.13 23.15 -21.93
C ARG A 180 11.98 23.13 -20.68
N LEU A 181 13.00 22.27 -20.72
CA LEU A 181 14.00 22.12 -19.66
C LEU A 181 15.08 23.19 -19.82
N ILE A 182 15.16 24.11 -18.87
CA ILE A 182 16.19 25.16 -18.85
C ILE A 182 17.46 24.52 -18.28
N PRO A 183 18.57 24.48 -19.05
CA PRO A 183 19.80 23.88 -18.59
C PRO A 183 20.46 24.71 -17.50
N MET A 184 21.30 24.04 -16.70
CA MET A 184 22.21 24.71 -15.78
C MET A 184 23.22 25.54 -16.56
N SER A 185 23.79 26.58 -15.95
CA SER A 185 24.80 27.41 -16.60
C SER A 185 25.68 28.10 -15.57
N GLY A 186 26.99 27.93 -15.67
CA GLY A 186 27.92 28.41 -14.65
C GLY A 186 27.48 27.96 -13.26
N ASP A 187 27.31 28.89 -12.34
CA ASP A 187 26.87 28.62 -10.95
C ASP A 187 25.34 28.63 -10.77
N ARG A 188 24.56 28.73 -11.86
CA ARG A 188 23.10 28.57 -11.82
C ARG A 188 22.73 27.10 -11.94
N PHE A 189 22.37 26.49 -10.81
CA PHE A 189 22.02 25.08 -10.70
C PHE A 189 20.51 24.77 -10.83
N HIS A 190 19.65 25.79 -10.84
CA HIS A 190 18.21 25.62 -10.88
C HIS A 190 17.53 26.72 -11.70
N LEU A 191 16.21 26.62 -11.89
CA LEU A 191 15.45 27.63 -12.61
C LEU A 191 15.50 28.98 -11.88
N CYS A 192 15.66 30.07 -12.63
CA CYS A 192 15.53 31.43 -12.12
C CYS A 192 14.39 32.18 -12.81
N ALA A 193 13.93 33.27 -12.20
CA ALA A 193 12.78 34.04 -12.65
C ALA A 193 12.90 34.55 -14.10
N ALA A 194 14.09 35.04 -14.49
CA ALA A 194 14.34 35.55 -15.83
C ALA A 194 14.20 34.46 -16.90
N GLU A 195 14.76 33.28 -16.66
CA GLU A 195 14.70 32.15 -17.60
C GLU A 195 13.28 31.57 -17.69
N ALA A 196 12.57 31.49 -16.56
CA ALA A 196 11.19 31.02 -16.54
C ALA A 196 10.30 31.87 -17.46
N ALA A 197 10.36 33.20 -17.32
CA ALA A 197 9.56 34.11 -18.14
C ALA A 197 10.01 34.12 -19.61
N ALA A 198 11.31 34.06 -19.89
CA ALA A 198 11.86 34.11 -21.25
C ALA A 198 11.46 32.89 -22.12
N HIS A 199 11.16 31.76 -21.49
CA HIS A 199 10.79 30.52 -22.18
C HIS A 199 9.27 30.27 -22.25
N CYS A 200 8.46 31.21 -21.75
CA CYS A 200 7.00 31.14 -21.83
C CYS A 200 6.47 31.71 -23.16
N ASP A 201 5.45 31.07 -23.72
CA ASP A 201 4.67 31.55 -24.86
C ASP A 201 3.16 31.25 -24.70
N GLU A 202 2.35 31.48 -25.73
CA GLU A 202 0.90 31.25 -25.67
C GLU A 202 0.48 29.77 -25.57
N ASN A 203 1.42 28.84 -25.74
CA ASN A 203 1.21 27.42 -25.61
C ASN A 203 1.74 26.85 -24.29
N THR A 204 2.35 27.69 -23.44
CA THR A 204 2.82 27.30 -22.12
C THR A 204 1.64 27.05 -21.18
N ILE A 205 1.51 25.80 -20.71
CA ILE A 205 0.44 25.39 -19.78
C ILE A 205 0.71 25.81 -18.34
N GLY A 206 1.98 26.05 -18.00
CA GLY A 206 2.43 26.48 -16.69
C GLY A 206 3.96 26.44 -16.55
N VAL A 207 4.44 27.00 -15.45
CA VAL A 207 5.83 26.89 -14.98
C VAL A 207 5.85 25.98 -13.74
N VAL A 208 6.81 25.06 -13.67
CA VAL A 208 7.07 24.26 -12.48
C VAL A 208 8.26 24.85 -11.73
N ALA A 209 8.04 25.25 -10.48
CA ALA A 209 9.11 25.68 -9.57
C ALA A 209 9.37 24.58 -8.52
N VAL A 210 10.62 24.17 -8.35
CA VAL A 210 11.02 23.09 -7.44
C VAL A 210 11.41 23.65 -6.07
N LEU A 211 10.61 23.37 -5.06
CA LEU A 211 10.94 23.72 -3.67
C LEU A 211 11.70 22.54 -3.03
N GLY A 212 13.01 22.52 -3.23
CA GLY A 212 13.90 21.48 -2.72
C GLY A 212 14.37 20.52 -3.81
N SER A 213 15.36 20.97 -4.56
CA SER A 213 16.04 20.24 -5.64
C SER A 213 16.56 18.89 -5.15
N THR A 214 16.31 17.85 -5.95
CA THR A 214 16.84 16.52 -5.63
C THR A 214 18.35 16.43 -5.84
N PHE A 215 18.96 17.34 -6.60
CA PHE A 215 20.39 17.29 -6.93
C PHE A 215 21.29 17.82 -5.81
N ASP A 216 20.84 18.82 -5.07
CA ASP A 216 21.69 19.55 -4.13
C ASP A 216 20.94 20.08 -2.90
N GLY A 217 19.62 19.93 -2.84
CA GLY A 217 18.80 20.35 -1.71
C GLY A 217 18.31 21.79 -1.78
N SER A 218 18.63 22.55 -2.84
CA SER A 218 18.32 23.98 -2.88
C SER A 218 16.86 24.30 -3.22
N TYR A 219 16.39 25.49 -2.86
CA TYR A 219 15.08 26.02 -3.21
C TYR A 219 15.14 26.85 -4.48
N GLU A 220 14.17 26.68 -5.39
CA GLU A 220 13.96 27.65 -6.46
C GLU A 220 13.19 28.88 -5.95
N PRO A 221 13.45 30.08 -6.49
CA PRO A 221 12.87 31.33 -5.99
C PRO A 221 11.42 31.53 -6.48
N VAL A 222 10.47 30.82 -5.87
CA VAL A 222 9.06 30.78 -6.32
C VAL A 222 8.42 32.17 -6.40
N ALA A 223 8.63 33.03 -5.40
CA ALA A 223 8.09 34.39 -5.40
C ALA A 223 8.64 35.24 -6.56
N GLU A 224 9.93 35.14 -6.85
CA GLU A 224 10.56 35.87 -7.96
C GLU A 224 10.06 35.36 -9.31
N ILE A 225 9.90 34.03 -9.45
CA ILE A 225 9.31 33.41 -10.66
C ILE A 225 7.88 33.95 -10.86
N CYS A 226 7.06 33.99 -9.80
CA CYS A 226 5.71 34.54 -9.88
C CYS A 226 5.72 36.02 -10.33
N ALA A 227 6.58 36.84 -9.73
CA ALA A 227 6.70 38.27 -10.09
C ALA A 227 7.14 38.48 -11.54
N ALA A 228 8.07 37.67 -12.05
CA ALA A 228 8.49 37.74 -13.45
C ALA A 228 7.34 37.37 -14.41
N LEU A 229 6.51 36.39 -14.03
CA LEU A 229 5.32 36.03 -14.80
C LEU A 229 4.21 37.09 -14.71
N ASP A 230 4.12 37.85 -13.61
CA ASP A 230 3.25 39.04 -13.51
C ASP A 230 3.66 40.13 -14.51
N HIS A 231 4.96 40.38 -14.61
CA HIS A 231 5.50 41.33 -15.59
C HIS A 231 5.30 40.83 -17.03
N LEU A 232 5.46 39.53 -17.28
CA LEU A 232 5.17 38.91 -18.58
C LEU A 232 3.70 39.11 -18.97
N GLN A 233 2.77 38.84 -18.06
CA GLN A 233 1.34 39.02 -18.32
C GLN A 233 1.00 40.49 -18.60
N THR A 234 1.58 41.43 -17.85
CA THR A 234 1.35 42.86 -18.05
C THR A 234 1.85 43.34 -19.41
N SER A 235 2.98 42.80 -19.89
CA SER A 235 3.60 43.21 -21.15
C SER A 235 3.04 42.51 -22.39
N THR A 236 2.55 41.28 -22.27
CA THR A 236 2.17 40.43 -23.41
C THR A 236 0.72 39.94 -23.39
N GLY A 237 0.05 40.02 -22.22
CA GLY A 237 -1.25 39.41 -21.98
C GLY A 237 -1.20 37.89 -21.68
N LEU A 238 -0.02 37.26 -21.66
CA LEU A 238 0.14 35.84 -21.35
C LEU A 238 -0.10 35.57 -19.87
N ASN A 239 -1.17 34.84 -19.54
CA ASN A 239 -1.45 34.41 -18.18
C ASN A 239 -0.96 32.97 -17.96
N VAL A 240 0.25 32.83 -17.40
CA VAL A 240 0.88 31.54 -17.12
C VAL A 240 0.84 31.24 -15.61
N PRO A 241 0.22 30.13 -15.17
CA PRO A 241 0.19 29.72 -13.77
C PRO A 241 1.48 29.02 -13.33
N VAL A 242 1.69 28.93 -12.01
CA VAL A 242 2.79 28.18 -11.39
C VAL A 242 2.26 26.95 -10.67
N HIS A 243 2.95 25.82 -10.85
CA HIS A 243 2.87 24.68 -9.93
C HIS A 243 4.14 24.61 -9.10
N VAL A 244 4.02 24.43 -7.79
CA VAL A 244 5.17 24.21 -6.91
C VAL A 244 5.36 22.72 -6.69
N ASP A 245 6.49 22.20 -7.19
CA ASP A 245 6.95 20.88 -6.85
C ASP A 245 7.64 20.90 -5.48
N GLY A 246 6.80 20.82 -4.44
CA GLY A 246 7.20 20.79 -3.04
C GLY A 246 7.39 19.38 -2.50
N ALA A 247 7.77 18.40 -3.33
CA ALA A 247 7.88 17.00 -2.95
C ALA A 247 8.63 16.80 -1.61
N SER A 248 9.70 17.57 -1.40
CA SER A 248 10.44 17.60 -0.14
C SER A 248 10.18 18.90 0.64
N GLY A 249 10.37 20.06 0.01
CA GLY A 249 10.40 21.36 0.71
C GLY A 249 9.08 21.82 1.30
N ALA A 250 7.92 21.36 0.78
CA ALA A 250 6.62 21.76 1.33
C ALA A 250 6.34 21.17 2.73
N MET A 251 7.16 20.23 3.20
CA MET A 251 7.15 19.70 4.57
C MET A 251 8.37 20.14 5.38
N ILE A 252 9.19 21.07 4.86
CA ILE A 252 10.32 21.70 5.56
C ILE A 252 10.05 23.20 5.75
N ALA A 253 9.89 23.92 4.65
CA ALA A 253 9.84 25.39 4.62
C ALA A 253 8.79 25.99 5.57
N PRO A 254 7.54 25.47 5.67
CA PRO A 254 6.57 26.02 6.63
C PRO A 254 7.04 26.02 8.08
N PHE A 255 7.89 25.06 8.45
CA PHE A 255 8.30 24.85 9.83
C PHE A 255 9.64 25.52 10.16
N SER A 256 10.57 25.47 9.20
CA SER A 256 11.95 25.93 9.38
C SER A 256 12.23 27.31 8.76
N ASP A 257 11.47 27.71 7.74
CA ASP A 257 11.64 28.95 6.98
C ASP A 257 10.30 29.74 6.87
N PRO A 258 9.63 30.07 7.99
CA PRO A 258 8.26 30.62 7.96
C PRO A 258 8.14 31.98 7.27
N GLU A 259 9.25 32.69 7.06
CA GLU A 259 9.29 33.98 6.35
C GLU A 259 9.41 33.82 4.83
N LEU A 260 9.72 32.61 4.33
CA LEU A 260 9.82 32.32 2.90
C LEU A 260 8.42 32.31 2.28
N VAL A 261 8.17 33.19 1.31
CA VAL A 261 6.92 33.21 0.56
C VAL A 261 7.05 32.33 -0.68
N TRP A 262 6.36 31.19 -0.70
CA TRP A 262 6.47 30.21 -1.78
C TRP A 262 5.15 29.52 -2.16
N ASP A 263 4.12 29.61 -1.33
CA ASP A 263 2.91 28.79 -1.40
C ASP A 263 1.69 29.54 -1.97
N PHE A 264 0.47 29.19 -1.55
CA PHE A 264 -0.76 29.84 -2.03
C PHE A 264 -0.92 31.30 -1.56
N ALA A 265 -0.02 31.83 -0.72
CA ALA A 265 0.11 33.26 -0.53
C ALA A 265 0.38 33.99 -1.87
N LEU A 266 0.99 33.31 -2.85
CA LEU A 266 1.22 33.82 -4.20
C LEU A 266 0.03 33.51 -5.12
N PRO A 267 -0.68 34.51 -5.69
CA PRO A 267 -1.87 34.27 -6.50
C PRO A 267 -1.64 33.40 -7.75
N ARG A 268 -0.42 33.39 -8.30
CA ARG A 268 -0.05 32.57 -9.47
C ARG A 268 0.11 31.09 -9.15
N VAL A 269 0.36 30.73 -7.89
CA VAL A 269 0.50 29.33 -7.48
C VAL A 269 -0.88 28.69 -7.56
N ALA A 270 -1.07 27.88 -8.60
CA ALA A 270 -2.34 27.22 -8.92
C ALA A 270 -2.48 25.87 -8.22
N SER A 271 -1.36 25.19 -7.95
CA SER A 271 -1.33 23.92 -7.24
C SER A 271 0.04 23.65 -6.62
N ILE A 272 0.06 22.84 -5.58
CA ILE A 272 1.25 22.42 -4.83
C ILE A 272 1.17 20.92 -4.62
N ASN A 273 2.29 20.22 -4.75
CA ASN A 273 2.38 18.82 -4.32
C ASN A 273 3.38 18.63 -3.18
N THR A 274 3.22 17.56 -2.40
CA THR A 274 4.27 17.07 -1.50
C THR A 274 4.29 15.55 -1.38
N SER A 275 5.43 14.97 -1.02
CA SER A 275 5.54 13.55 -0.66
C SER A 275 5.46 13.41 0.85
N GLY A 276 4.31 12.95 1.36
CA GLY A 276 4.17 12.62 2.79
C GLY A 276 5.20 11.60 3.25
N HIS A 277 5.60 10.70 2.35
CA HIS A 277 6.63 9.71 2.66
C HIS A 277 8.08 10.20 2.62
N LYS A 278 8.33 11.48 2.31
CA LYS A 278 9.66 12.10 2.45
C LYS A 278 9.75 12.79 3.82
N TYR A 279 9.71 14.12 3.85
CA TYR A 279 9.75 14.89 5.10
C TYR A 279 8.38 15.02 5.78
N GLY A 280 7.32 14.42 5.24
CA GLY A 280 6.05 14.21 5.96
C GLY A 280 6.06 13.06 6.97
N LEU A 281 7.21 12.39 7.12
CA LEU A 281 7.52 11.41 8.17
C LEU A 281 6.72 10.09 8.11
N VAL A 282 6.21 9.70 6.94
CA VAL A 282 5.48 8.44 6.73
C VAL A 282 6.31 7.45 5.91
N TYR A 283 6.16 6.14 6.13
CA TYR A 283 6.73 5.13 5.24
C TYR A 283 6.25 5.29 3.77
N PRO A 284 6.99 4.76 2.78
CA PRO A 284 6.65 4.90 1.36
C PRO A 284 5.21 4.47 1.04
N GLY A 285 4.54 5.27 0.19
CA GLY A 285 3.18 5.01 -0.28
C GLY A 285 2.17 6.15 -0.13
N VAL A 286 2.56 7.34 0.36
CA VAL A 286 1.68 8.53 0.38
C VAL A 286 2.33 9.82 -0.16
N GLY A 287 1.57 10.56 -0.96
CA GLY A 287 1.81 11.93 -1.39
C GLY A 287 0.50 12.72 -1.41
N TRP A 288 0.59 14.02 -1.70
CA TRP A 288 -0.54 14.94 -1.68
C TRP A 288 -0.44 15.92 -2.85
N VAL A 289 -1.58 16.27 -3.43
CA VAL A 289 -1.72 17.40 -4.34
C VAL A 289 -2.91 18.25 -3.89
N LEU A 290 -2.66 19.55 -3.80
CA LEU A 290 -3.68 20.55 -3.52
C LEU A 290 -3.73 21.56 -4.67
N TRP A 291 -4.93 22.00 -5.00
CA TRP A 291 -5.20 23.12 -5.89
C TRP A 291 -5.61 24.33 -5.06
N ARG A 292 -5.27 25.52 -5.55
CA ARG A 292 -5.57 26.79 -4.87
C ARG A 292 -7.06 26.89 -4.49
N ASP A 293 -7.91 26.55 -5.44
CA ASP A 293 -9.37 26.62 -5.36
C ASP A 293 -9.98 25.67 -6.39
N ALA A 294 -11.31 25.54 -6.37
CA ALA A 294 -12.04 24.69 -7.31
C ALA A 294 -11.85 25.10 -8.79
N ALA A 295 -11.54 26.37 -9.10
CA ALA A 295 -11.30 26.81 -10.48
C ALA A 295 -9.92 26.39 -11.01
N ALA A 296 -9.00 26.05 -10.12
CA ALA A 296 -7.70 25.47 -10.48
C ALA A 296 -7.77 23.96 -10.81
N LEU A 297 -8.88 23.28 -10.52
CA LEU A 297 -9.14 21.89 -10.90
C LEU A 297 -10.37 21.78 -11.84
N PRO A 298 -10.18 21.58 -13.16
CA PRO A 298 -11.30 21.41 -14.09
C PRO A 298 -12.24 20.25 -13.73
N GLU A 299 -13.54 20.53 -13.62
CA GLU A 299 -14.56 19.54 -13.27
C GLU A 299 -14.64 18.37 -14.27
N ASP A 300 -14.27 18.59 -15.54
CA ASP A 300 -14.24 17.54 -16.57
C ASP A 300 -13.06 16.55 -16.44
N LEU A 301 -12.22 16.72 -15.41
CA LEU A 301 -11.23 15.74 -14.96
C LEU A 301 -11.70 14.93 -13.73
N VAL A 302 -12.76 15.37 -13.05
CA VAL A 302 -13.26 14.74 -11.82
C VAL A 302 -14.25 13.65 -12.16
N PHE A 303 -13.96 12.42 -11.73
CA PHE A 303 -14.84 11.28 -11.89
C PHE A 303 -15.71 11.09 -10.66
N ARG A 304 -16.98 10.73 -10.87
CA ARG A 304 -17.93 10.41 -9.82
C ARG A 304 -18.28 8.93 -9.89
N VAL A 305 -17.85 8.18 -8.89
CA VAL A 305 -18.10 6.74 -8.78
C VAL A 305 -19.36 6.54 -7.95
N ASN A 306 -20.26 5.64 -8.36
CA ASN A 306 -21.53 5.35 -7.68
C ASN A 306 -21.77 3.87 -7.35
N TYR A 307 -20.95 2.95 -7.86
CA TYR A 307 -21.16 1.50 -7.69
C TYR A 307 -20.58 0.96 -6.38
N LEU A 308 -19.82 1.78 -5.65
CA LEU A 308 -19.29 1.52 -4.30
C LEU A 308 -20.17 2.23 -3.25
N GLY A 309 -21.50 2.12 -3.36
CA GLY A 309 -22.46 2.61 -2.36
C GLY A 309 -22.75 4.13 -2.30
N GLY A 310 -21.84 5.02 -2.71
CA GLY A 310 -22.03 6.49 -2.66
C GLY A 310 -21.54 7.24 -3.90
N ASN A 311 -21.89 8.53 -4.06
CA ASN A 311 -21.48 9.40 -5.18
C ASN A 311 -20.29 10.31 -4.80
N MET A 312 -19.08 9.76 -4.80
CA MET A 312 -17.87 10.47 -4.34
C MET A 312 -17.04 11.02 -5.52
N PRO A 313 -16.61 12.30 -5.48
CA PRO A 313 -15.68 12.82 -6.47
C PRO A 313 -14.28 12.23 -6.26
N THR A 314 -13.64 11.84 -7.35
CA THR A 314 -12.30 11.25 -7.37
C THR A 314 -11.50 11.85 -8.53
N PHE A 315 -10.26 12.21 -8.24
CA PHE A 315 -9.27 12.57 -9.25
C PHE A 315 -7.94 11.95 -8.84
N ALA A 316 -7.68 10.75 -9.37
CA ALA A 316 -6.52 9.92 -9.10
C ALA A 316 -6.17 9.13 -10.37
N LEU A 317 -4.90 8.74 -10.52
CA LEU A 317 -4.49 7.81 -11.57
C LEU A 317 -4.64 6.36 -11.10
N ASN A 318 -4.37 6.13 -9.81
CA ASN A 318 -4.59 4.85 -9.16
C ASN A 318 -6.06 4.66 -8.78
N PHE A 319 -6.49 3.39 -8.71
CA PHE A 319 -7.78 3.01 -8.16
C PHE A 319 -7.60 2.40 -6.77
N SER A 320 -7.68 1.07 -6.63
CA SER A 320 -7.43 0.40 -5.35
C SER A 320 -5.99 0.60 -4.88
N ARG A 321 -5.84 1.06 -3.64
CA ARG A 321 -4.54 1.23 -2.96
C ARG A 321 -4.70 1.27 -1.45
N PRO A 322 -3.65 0.95 -0.67
CA PRO A 322 -3.73 0.96 0.79
C PRO A 322 -4.05 2.34 1.37
N GLY A 323 -4.94 2.38 2.36
CA GLY A 323 -5.27 3.58 3.16
C GLY A 323 -4.36 3.78 4.38
N ALA A 324 -3.58 2.76 4.76
CA ALA A 324 -2.72 2.78 5.96
C ALA A 324 -1.78 3.99 6.01
N GLN A 325 -1.17 4.38 4.89
CA GLN A 325 -0.23 5.51 4.85
C GLN A 325 -0.94 6.86 5.04
N VAL A 326 -2.20 7.00 4.61
CA VAL A 326 -3.00 8.22 4.86
C VAL A 326 -3.33 8.32 6.35
N ILE A 327 -3.72 7.19 6.96
CA ILE A 327 -3.98 7.10 8.40
C ILE A 327 -2.72 7.45 9.20
N ALA A 328 -1.56 6.92 8.79
CA ALA A 328 -0.26 7.24 9.38
C ALA A 328 0.14 8.72 9.22
N GLN A 329 -0.18 9.35 8.08
CA GLN A 329 0.03 10.78 7.91
C GLN A 329 -0.80 11.61 8.88
N TYR A 330 -2.08 11.24 9.06
CA TYR A 330 -2.97 11.89 10.01
C TYR A 330 -2.48 11.71 11.46
N TYR A 331 -2.01 10.50 11.81
CA TYR A 331 -1.35 10.24 13.09
C TYR A 331 -0.21 11.24 13.33
N ASN A 332 0.72 11.39 12.39
CA ASN A 332 1.85 12.32 12.54
C ASN A 332 1.38 13.77 12.71
N PHE A 333 0.36 14.21 11.96
CA PHE A 333 -0.20 15.56 12.11
C PHE A 333 -0.76 15.79 13.52
N LEU A 334 -1.50 14.84 14.08
CA LEU A 334 -2.03 14.94 15.45
C LEU A 334 -0.93 14.84 16.52
N ARG A 335 -0.05 13.86 16.37
CA ARG A 335 0.97 13.49 17.35
C ARG A 335 2.05 14.56 17.49
N LEU A 336 2.46 15.15 16.38
CA LEU A 336 3.53 16.15 16.36
C LEU A 336 2.97 17.56 16.44
N GLY A 337 1.86 17.83 15.74
CA GLY A 337 1.40 19.20 15.49
C GLY A 337 2.49 20.05 14.82
N PHE A 338 2.27 21.36 14.76
CA PHE A 338 3.24 22.27 14.15
C PHE A 338 4.61 22.23 14.85
N ASP A 339 4.63 22.35 16.18
CA ASP A 339 5.88 22.45 16.93
C ASP A 339 6.70 21.15 16.92
N GLY A 340 6.04 19.99 16.85
CA GLY A 340 6.73 18.71 16.70
C GLY A 340 7.40 18.57 15.34
N TYR A 341 6.70 18.93 14.25
CA TYR A 341 7.33 18.99 12.92
C TYR A 341 8.49 19.99 12.91
N ARG A 342 8.30 21.21 13.43
CA ARG A 342 9.36 22.21 13.55
C ARG A 342 10.60 21.65 14.23
N ARG A 343 10.47 21.03 15.40
CA ARG A 343 11.62 20.43 16.10
C ARG A 343 12.30 19.35 15.26
N VAL A 344 11.54 18.42 14.68
CA VAL A 344 12.11 17.34 13.85
C VAL A 344 12.88 17.90 12.65
N GLN A 345 12.29 18.85 11.90
CA GLN A 345 12.95 19.42 10.73
C GLN A 345 14.16 20.28 11.09
N GLN A 346 14.08 21.07 12.16
CA GLN A 346 15.21 21.86 12.66
C GLN A 346 16.36 20.96 13.11
N THR A 347 16.10 19.89 13.85
CA THR A 347 17.15 18.93 14.23
C THR A 347 17.78 18.25 13.00
N CYS A 348 16.99 17.89 11.99
CA CYS A 348 17.55 17.34 10.74
C CYS A 348 18.44 18.38 10.04
N ARG A 349 18.05 19.66 10.03
CA ARG A 349 18.83 20.76 9.45
C ARG A 349 20.12 20.98 10.22
N GLU A 350 20.07 21.01 11.56
CA GLU A 350 21.24 21.15 12.43
C GLU A 350 22.27 20.04 12.19
N VAL A 351 21.83 18.78 12.07
CA VAL A 351 22.71 17.66 11.73
C VAL A 351 23.30 17.84 10.32
N ALA A 352 22.50 18.24 9.33
CA ALA A 352 22.98 18.45 7.96
C ALA A 352 24.02 19.57 7.87
N THR A 353 23.75 20.74 8.45
CA THR A 353 24.66 21.89 8.39
C THR A 353 25.95 21.62 9.16
N THR A 354 25.86 21.01 10.34
CA THR A 354 27.04 20.63 11.13
C THR A 354 27.92 19.64 10.36
N LEU A 355 27.32 18.61 9.76
CA LEU A 355 28.07 17.61 9.00
C LEU A 355 28.68 18.20 7.73
N ALA A 356 27.94 19.05 7.00
CA ALA A 356 28.44 19.75 5.83
C ALA A 356 29.67 20.59 6.17
N GLU A 357 29.61 21.39 7.23
CA GLU A 357 30.71 22.21 7.72
C GLU A 357 31.96 21.36 8.02
N LYS A 358 31.81 20.30 8.82
CA LYS A 358 32.93 19.39 9.16
C LYS A 358 33.55 18.75 7.93
N ILE A 359 32.74 18.32 6.94
CA ILE A 359 33.26 17.75 5.68
C ILE A 359 34.01 18.80 4.86
N GLY A 360 33.49 20.03 4.80
CA GLY A 360 34.14 21.14 4.09
C GLY A 360 35.49 21.54 4.68
N GLU A 361 35.70 21.34 5.98
CA GLU A 361 36.95 21.64 6.68
C GLU A 361 38.07 20.60 6.44
N LEU A 362 37.75 19.41 5.89
CA LEU A 362 38.74 18.33 5.74
C LEU A 362 39.84 18.64 4.72
N GLY A 363 39.60 19.55 3.76
CA GLY A 363 40.57 19.93 2.72
C GLY A 363 40.31 19.35 1.32
N PRO A 364 40.10 18.03 1.13
CA PRO A 364 39.92 17.47 -0.21
C PRO A 364 38.52 17.69 -0.79
N PHE A 365 37.58 18.26 -0.01
CA PHE A 365 36.19 18.46 -0.40
C PHE A 365 35.83 19.94 -0.55
N ARG A 366 34.90 20.22 -1.47
CA ARG A 366 34.29 21.54 -1.69
C ARG A 366 32.76 21.40 -1.64
N LEU A 367 32.12 22.16 -0.76
CA LEU A 367 30.67 22.20 -0.67
C LEU A 367 30.05 22.92 -1.87
N LEU A 368 28.91 22.42 -2.36
CA LEU A 368 28.04 23.12 -3.31
C LEU A 368 26.86 23.75 -2.56
N THR A 369 26.29 23.00 -1.62
CA THR A 369 25.22 23.44 -0.72
C THR A 369 25.58 23.09 0.72
N ARG A 370 24.93 23.74 1.69
CA ARG A 370 25.24 23.60 3.12
C ARG A 370 24.18 22.82 3.90
N GLY A 371 23.03 22.53 3.28
CA GLY A 371 21.91 21.89 3.95
C GLY A 371 21.10 22.82 4.85
N ASP A 372 21.19 24.13 4.62
CA ASP A 372 20.48 25.21 5.30
C ASP A 372 19.07 25.49 4.73
N GLU A 373 18.78 25.00 3.52
CA GLU A 373 17.43 24.95 2.95
C GLU A 373 16.79 23.58 3.26
N LEU A 374 16.82 22.59 2.35
CA LEU A 374 16.58 21.21 2.78
C LEU A 374 17.72 20.73 3.68
N PRO A 375 17.47 19.80 4.62
CA PRO A 375 18.53 19.10 5.36
C PRO A 375 19.24 18.07 4.45
N VAL A 376 19.79 18.58 3.36
CA VAL A 376 20.41 17.87 2.24
C VAL A 376 21.52 18.75 1.72
N PHE A 377 22.71 18.18 1.55
CA PHE A 377 23.82 18.93 0.98
C PHE A 377 24.59 18.10 -0.03
N ALA A 378 25.15 18.79 -1.02
CA ALA A 378 26.01 18.23 -2.04
C ALA A 378 27.41 18.82 -1.93
N PHE A 379 28.40 17.98 -2.22
CA PHE A 379 29.81 18.36 -2.21
C PHE A 379 30.58 17.59 -3.28
N THR A 380 31.69 18.16 -3.72
CA THR A 380 32.59 17.58 -4.73
C THR A 380 34.02 17.59 -4.20
N LEU A 381 34.97 17.14 -5.02
CA LEU A 381 36.39 17.24 -4.70
C LEU A 381 36.92 18.65 -4.97
N ALA A 382 37.88 19.09 -4.16
CA ALA A 382 38.62 20.32 -4.41
C ALA A 382 39.44 20.18 -5.72
N GLU A 383 39.63 21.30 -6.45
CA GLU A 383 40.22 21.29 -7.80
C GLU A 383 41.64 20.67 -7.86
N HIS A 384 42.39 20.72 -6.77
CA HIS A 384 43.74 20.17 -6.67
C HIS A 384 43.77 18.64 -6.48
N ILE A 385 42.63 18.00 -6.22
CA ILE A 385 42.53 16.55 -6.03
C ILE A 385 42.25 15.88 -7.38
N SER A 386 43.18 15.03 -7.82
CA SER A 386 43.07 14.26 -9.08
C SER A 386 43.38 12.77 -8.94
N GLY A 387 43.86 12.33 -7.77
CA GLY A 387 44.25 10.93 -7.53
C GLY A 387 43.07 9.97 -7.38
N TYR A 388 41.88 10.47 -7.05
CA TYR A 388 40.65 9.69 -6.89
C TYR A 388 39.41 10.56 -7.23
N SER A 389 38.25 9.94 -7.36
CA SER A 389 36.98 10.60 -7.68
C SER A 389 35.95 10.51 -6.54
N VAL A 390 34.88 11.29 -6.63
CA VAL A 390 33.70 11.15 -5.75
C VAL A 390 33.09 9.73 -5.79
N PHE A 391 33.26 8.98 -6.88
CA PHE A 391 32.80 7.60 -7.00
C PHE A 391 33.66 6.63 -6.18
N ASP A 392 34.97 6.92 -6.05
CA ASP A 392 35.88 6.16 -5.19
C ASP A 392 35.52 6.38 -3.72
N VAL A 393 35.21 7.63 -3.34
CA VAL A 393 34.75 7.98 -1.98
C VAL A 393 33.44 7.27 -1.63
N SER A 394 32.45 7.30 -2.54
CA SER A 394 31.18 6.58 -2.36
C SER A 394 31.39 5.08 -2.15
N ALA A 395 32.31 4.47 -2.92
CA ALA A 395 32.61 3.05 -2.78
C ALA A 395 33.34 2.73 -1.46
N ALA A 396 34.26 3.59 -1.02
CA ALA A 396 34.96 3.42 0.25
C ALA A 396 34.00 3.48 1.44
N LEU A 397 33.10 4.47 1.46
CA LEU A 397 32.05 4.58 2.49
C LEU A 397 31.11 3.36 2.52
N ARG A 398 30.88 2.73 1.36
CA ARG A 398 30.07 1.52 1.24
C ARG A 398 30.71 0.31 1.92
N GLU A 399 32.03 0.25 2.03
CA GLU A 399 32.74 -0.81 2.79
C GLU A 399 32.36 -0.79 4.29
N HIS A 400 31.90 0.37 4.79
CA HIS A 400 31.38 0.58 6.14
C HIS A 400 29.84 0.53 6.23
N GLY A 401 29.16 0.17 5.14
CA GLY A 401 27.69 0.05 5.07
C GLY A 401 26.94 1.34 4.72
N TRP A 402 27.63 2.48 4.58
CA TRP A 402 27.00 3.75 4.20
C TRP A 402 26.63 3.79 2.72
N LEU A 403 25.40 4.17 2.40
CA LEU A 403 24.97 4.37 1.01
C LEU A 403 24.91 5.87 0.70
N VAL A 404 26.07 6.45 0.37
CA VAL A 404 26.19 7.83 -0.09
C VAL A 404 26.28 7.84 -1.63
N PRO A 405 25.30 8.41 -2.36
CA PRO A 405 25.30 8.40 -3.81
C PRO A 405 26.34 9.36 -4.37
N ALA A 406 26.99 8.94 -5.46
CA ALA A 406 27.79 9.81 -6.33
C ALA A 406 27.20 9.84 -7.75
N TYR A 407 27.09 11.03 -8.34
CA TYR A 407 26.51 11.23 -9.68
C TYR A 407 26.99 12.54 -10.32
N THR A 408 26.79 12.67 -11.63
CA THR A 408 27.04 13.90 -12.38
C THR A 408 25.79 14.77 -12.49
N PHE A 409 25.98 16.08 -12.52
CA PHE A 409 24.91 17.03 -12.83
C PHE A 409 24.43 16.89 -14.30
N PRO A 410 23.22 17.37 -14.63
CA PRO A 410 22.62 17.26 -15.96
C PRO A 410 23.30 18.15 -17.02
N GLU A 411 22.66 18.29 -18.18
CA GLU A 411 23.18 19.03 -19.34
C GLU A 411 23.76 20.40 -18.97
N HIS A 412 24.87 20.75 -19.63
CA HIS A 412 25.73 21.91 -19.37
C HIS A 412 26.48 21.93 -18.03
N ARG A 413 26.31 20.91 -17.17
CA ARG A 413 27.14 20.70 -15.97
C ARG A 413 27.58 19.24 -15.76
N THR A 414 27.64 18.43 -16.82
CA THR A 414 28.05 17.02 -16.74
C THR A 414 29.52 16.83 -16.33
N ASP A 415 30.31 17.90 -16.36
CA ASP A 415 31.67 17.99 -15.80
C ASP A 415 31.70 17.87 -14.26
N LEU A 416 30.60 18.21 -13.59
CA LEU A 416 30.50 18.25 -12.14
C LEU A 416 29.93 16.94 -11.60
N ALA A 417 30.81 16.13 -11.01
CA ALA A 417 30.44 14.96 -10.22
C ALA A 417 30.40 15.31 -8.72
N VAL A 418 29.36 14.85 -8.02
CA VAL A 418 29.14 15.17 -6.60
C VAL A 418 28.85 13.93 -5.78
N LEU A 419 29.01 14.05 -4.47
CA LEU A 419 28.33 13.25 -3.45
C LEU A 419 27.16 14.07 -2.89
N ARG A 420 26.07 13.41 -2.53
CA ARG A 420 24.93 14.04 -1.83
C ARG A 420 24.60 13.27 -0.56
N ILE A 421 24.41 13.97 0.54
CA ILE A 421 23.92 13.39 1.79
C ILE A 421 22.53 13.93 2.08
N VAL A 422 21.56 13.03 2.25
CA VAL A 422 20.22 13.36 2.71
C VAL A 422 20.09 13.03 4.18
N VAL A 423 19.88 14.04 5.02
CA VAL A 423 19.59 13.87 6.44
C VAL A 423 18.08 13.77 6.63
N ARG A 424 17.65 12.71 7.33
CA ARG A 424 16.25 12.39 7.60
C ARG A 424 16.04 12.14 9.08
N ASN A 425 14.78 12.09 9.49
CA ASN A 425 14.43 11.75 10.87
C ASN A 425 15.10 10.43 11.33
N GLY A 426 15.81 10.56 12.45
CA GLY A 426 16.60 9.53 13.11
C GLY A 426 17.99 9.24 12.50
N PHE A 427 18.48 10.06 11.57
CA PHE A 427 19.93 10.21 11.36
C PHE A 427 20.44 11.27 12.35
N THR A 428 21.09 10.82 13.42
CA THR A 428 21.46 11.66 14.57
C THR A 428 22.85 12.27 14.41
N HIS A 429 23.22 13.20 15.30
CA HIS A 429 24.61 13.68 15.42
C HIS A 429 25.61 12.53 15.62
N ASP A 430 25.28 11.52 16.43
CA ASP A 430 26.15 10.36 16.64
C ASP A 430 26.40 9.58 15.34
N LEU A 431 25.35 9.35 14.53
CA LEU A 431 25.50 8.70 13.22
C LEU A 431 26.28 9.57 12.23
N ALA A 432 26.12 10.90 12.29
CA ALA A 432 26.90 11.84 11.50
C ALA A 432 28.40 11.82 11.90
N ASP A 433 28.70 11.73 13.19
CA ASP A 433 30.08 11.62 13.69
C ASP A 433 30.72 10.28 13.31
N LEU A 434 29.96 9.17 13.32
CA LEU A 434 30.43 7.87 12.84
C LEU A 434 30.71 7.90 11.32
N LEU A 435 29.80 8.45 10.52
CA LEU A 435 30.03 8.64 9.08
C LEU A 435 31.30 9.46 8.80
N LEU A 436 31.51 10.54 9.56
CA LEU A 436 32.69 11.38 9.43
C LEU A 436 33.96 10.63 9.83
N ALA A 437 33.92 9.84 10.90
CA ALA A 437 35.04 9.01 11.31
C ALA A 437 35.43 7.97 10.25
N ASP A 438 34.44 7.31 9.63
CA ASP A 438 34.68 6.35 8.54
C ASP A 438 35.24 7.04 7.29
N LEU A 439 34.72 8.24 6.94
CA LEU A 439 35.28 9.04 5.85
C LEU A 439 36.76 9.39 6.11
N LEU A 440 37.08 9.85 7.30
CA LEU A 440 38.45 10.18 7.73
C LEU A 440 39.38 8.96 7.69
N ALA A 441 38.88 7.78 8.07
CA ALA A 441 39.66 6.54 8.03
C ALA A 441 40.02 6.12 6.59
N GLU A 442 39.14 6.41 5.62
CA GLU A 442 39.34 6.05 4.22
C GLU A 442 40.22 7.06 3.44
N LEU A 443 40.29 8.32 3.87
CA LEU A 443 41.05 9.36 3.18
C LEU A 443 42.52 9.00 2.91
N PRO A 444 43.32 8.49 3.87
CA PRO A 444 44.71 8.13 3.61
C PRO A 444 44.87 7.04 2.54
N ARG A 445 43.87 6.15 2.38
CA ARG A 445 43.87 5.12 1.33
C ARG A 445 43.54 5.73 -0.03
N LEU A 446 42.57 6.63 -0.08
CA LEU A 446 42.18 7.36 -1.29
C LEU A 446 43.32 8.26 -1.79
N GLU A 447 43.99 8.98 -0.89
CA GLU A 447 45.11 9.88 -1.21
C GLU A 447 46.35 9.18 -1.78
N ARG A 448 46.52 7.88 -1.49
CA ARG A 448 47.59 7.06 -2.08
C ARG A 448 47.29 6.63 -3.52
N GLN A 449 46.09 6.86 -4.04
CA GLN A 449 45.75 6.52 -5.42
C GLN A 449 46.41 7.51 -6.39
N SER A 450 46.95 6.97 -7.49
CA SER A 450 47.56 7.78 -8.55
C SER A 450 46.56 8.25 -9.61
N SER A 451 45.37 7.65 -9.64
CA SER A 451 44.29 7.96 -10.60
C SER A 451 42.96 7.37 -10.11
N PRO A 452 41.81 7.95 -10.49
CA PRO A 452 40.50 7.40 -10.15
C PRO A 452 40.35 5.95 -10.60
N GLN A 453 39.84 5.10 -9.72
CA GLN A 453 39.59 3.68 -10.01
C GLN A 453 38.12 3.44 -10.40
N ARG A 454 37.25 4.40 -10.07
CA ARG A 454 35.82 4.37 -10.32
C ARG A 454 35.37 5.61 -11.08
N GLY A 455 34.29 5.45 -11.84
CA GLY A 455 33.70 6.51 -12.68
C GLY A 455 32.18 6.39 -12.76
N THR A 456 31.55 7.14 -13.65
CA THR A 456 30.08 7.24 -13.76
C THR A 456 29.35 5.89 -13.86
N GLY A 457 29.97 4.90 -14.52
CA GLY A 457 29.45 3.52 -14.65
C GLY A 457 29.49 2.65 -13.37
N SER A 458 30.15 3.13 -12.31
CA SER A 458 30.30 2.39 -11.04
C SER A 458 29.34 2.84 -9.92
N SER A 459 28.43 3.76 -10.24
CA SER A 459 27.46 4.36 -9.31
C SER A 459 26.32 3.41 -8.89
N SER A 460 26.14 2.27 -9.55
CA SER A 460 25.04 1.34 -9.25
C SER A 460 25.35 0.35 -8.11
N PHE A 461 24.29 -0.10 -7.46
CA PHE A 461 24.30 -1.25 -6.56
C PHE A 461 24.54 -2.50 -7.42
N ALA A 462 25.78 -3.02 -7.43
CA ALA A 462 26.12 -4.18 -8.23
C ALA A 462 26.03 -5.48 -7.41
N HIS A 463 24.80 -5.96 -7.22
CA HIS A 463 24.52 -7.41 -7.10
C HIS A 463 23.99 -7.99 -8.43
N GLY A 464 24.18 -7.29 -9.55
CA GLY A 464 23.76 -7.75 -10.88
C GLY A 464 22.83 -6.82 -11.68
N ALA A 465 22.86 -5.51 -11.47
CA ALA A 465 22.17 -4.57 -12.37
C ALA A 465 23.11 -3.43 -12.77
N SER A 466 23.57 -3.45 -14.02
CA SER A 466 24.41 -2.40 -14.60
C SER A 466 23.71 -1.78 -15.83
N PRO A 467 23.70 -0.44 -16.00
CA PRO A 467 23.09 0.21 -17.15
C PRO A 467 24.07 0.28 -18.34
N MET A 468 23.75 -0.33 -19.48
CA MET A 468 24.61 -0.28 -20.68
C MET A 468 24.38 0.96 -21.55
N ALA A 469 25.49 1.59 -21.95
CA ALA A 469 25.58 2.72 -22.86
C ALA A 469 25.38 2.33 -24.34
N LYS A 470 24.87 3.30 -25.12
CA LYS A 470 24.51 3.20 -26.55
C LYS A 470 25.72 2.89 -27.44
N GLN A 471 25.62 1.84 -28.27
CA GLN A 471 26.37 1.73 -29.52
C GLN A 471 25.41 1.41 -30.68
N LEU A 472 25.49 2.26 -31.71
CA LEU A 472 24.71 2.22 -32.95
C LEU A 472 25.16 1.07 -33.85
N VAL A 473 24.21 0.23 -34.32
CA VAL A 473 24.36 -0.55 -35.57
C VAL A 473 23.02 -0.66 -36.31
N SER A 474 23.13 -0.58 -37.63
CA SER A 474 22.21 -0.40 -38.77
C SER A 474 21.12 -1.48 -38.98
N PRO A 475 20.11 -1.22 -39.84
CA PRO A 475 18.83 -1.94 -39.85
C PRO A 475 18.87 -3.25 -40.66
N ALA A 476 18.27 -4.30 -40.10
CA ALA A 476 17.89 -5.52 -40.82
C ALA A 476 16.41 -5.50 -41.19
N THR A 477 16.14 -6.04 -42.38
CA THR A 477 14.93 -6.05 -43.21
C THR A 477 13.69 -6.68 -42.54
N PRO A 478 12.45 -6.22 -42.81
CA PRO A 478 11.26 -6.66 -42.09
C PRO A 478 10.67 -7.97 -42.65
N LEU A 479 10.22 -8.85 -41.74
CA LEU A 479 9.35 -9.99 -42.05
C LEU A 479 7.89 -9.60 -41.81
N ASN A 480 7.10 -9.72 -42.88
CA ASN A 480 5.64 -9.58 -42.89
C ASN A 480 4.98 -10.64 -42.01
N MET A 481 4.09 -10.23 -41.11
CA MET A 481 3.02 -11.10 -40.59
C MET A 481 1.67 -10.42 -40.81
N THR A 482 0.89 -11.06 -41.68
CA THR A 482 -0.51 -10.74 -41.98
C THR A 482 -1.43 -11.21 -40.86
N SER A 483 -2.39 -10.36 -40.55
CA SER A 483 -3.47 -10.57 -39.59
C SER A 483 -4.41 -11.69 -40.01
N THR A 484 -4.76 -12.58 -39.07
CA THR A 484 -6.07 -13.25 -39.08
C THR A 484 -6.65 -13.27 -37.67
N SER A 485 -7.81 -12.65 -37.54
CA SER A 485 -8.68 -12.65 -36.38
C SER A 485 -9.53 -13.92 -36.35
N SER A 486 -9.51 -14.69 -35.25
CA SER A 486 -10.55 -15.67 -34.95
C SER A 486 -10.97 -15.55 -33.49
N GLY A 487 -12.25 -15.24 -33.29
CA GLY A 487 -12.87 -15.01 -31.99
C GLY A 487 -12.91 -16.25 -31.11
N TYR A 488 -12.77 -16.01 -29.80
CA TYR A 488 -13.10 -16.99 -28.77
C TYR A 488 -14.60 -16.88 -28.44
N SER A 489 -15.34 -17.87 -28.94
CA SER A 489 -16.72 -18.16 -28.54
C SER A 489 -16.75 -18.67 -27.08
N ARG A 490 -17.74 -18.20 -26.32
CA ARG A 490 -18.13 -18.73 -25.01
C ARG A 490 -18.45 -20.22 -25.13
N ASN A 491 -17.67 -21.09 -24.48
CA ASN A 491 -18.09 -22.46 -24.23
C ASN A 491 -18.83 -22.52 -22.89
N SER A 492 -20.14 -22.73 -22.98
CA SER A 492 -20.97 -23.26 -21.90
C SER A 492 -20.44 -24.64 -21.48
N ARG A 493 -19.98 -24.79 -20.23
CA ARG A 493 -19.72 -26.10 -19.62
C ARG A 493 -20.78 -26.37 -18.54
N ASN A 494 -21.48 -27.48 -18.75
CA ASN A 494 -22.30 -28.30 -17.86
C ASN A 494 -22.97 -27.70 -16.60
N SER A 495 -24.30 -27.83 -16.59
CA SER A 495 -25.27 -27.41 -15.58
C SER A 495 -25.41 -28.34 -14.36
N HIS A 496 -24.38 -29.09 -13.94
CA HIS A 496 -24.51 -30.11 -12.88
C HIS A 496 -23.34 -30.22 -11.89
N SER A 497 -22.43 -29.25 -11.81
CA SER A 497 -21.32 -29.31 -10.85
C SER A 497 -21.65 -28.56 -9.55
N VAL A 498 -21.53 -29.23 -8.41
CA VAL A 498 -21.47 -28.58 -7.09
C VAL A 498 -20.29 -27.61 -7.09
N LEU A 499 -20.51 -26.36 -6.66
CA LEU A 499 -19.49 -25.30 -6.69
C LEU A 499 -18.95 -24.98 -5.30
N ALA A 500 -19.82 -25.00 -4.28
CA ALA A 500 -19.43 -24.68 -2.91
C ALA A 500 -20.11 -25.63 -1.92
N ILE A 501 -19.44 -25.87 -0.80
CA ILE A 501 -19.96 -26.67 0.32
C ILE A 501 -19.78 -25.84 1.59
N LEU A 502 -20.89 -25.53 2.25
CA LEU A 502 -20.95 -24.77 3.49
C LEU A 502 -21.16 -25.73 4.66
N PHE A 503 -20.31 -25.66 5.67
CA PHE A 503 -20.37 -26.51 6.86
C PHE A 503 -20.81 -25.71 8.08
N ASP A 504 -21.73 -26.27 8.86
CA ASP A 504 -21.86 -25.89 10.26
C ASP A 504 -20.67 -26.45 11.08
N ILE A 505 -20.48 -25.92 12.29
CA ILE A 505 -19.31 -26.21 13.12
C ILE A 505 -19.64 -27.21 14.23
N ASP A 506 -20.54 -26.85 15.14
CA ASP A 506 -20.76 -27.58 16.40
C ASP A 506 -21.62 -28.82 16.17
N GLY A 507 -21.05 -30.01 16.30
CA GLY A 507 -21.74 -31.28 16.03
C GLY A 507 -21.55 -31.80 14.60
N THR A 508 -21.01 -30.96 13.72
CA THR A 508 -20.69 -31.28 12.32
C THR A 508 -19.19 -31.43 12.08
N LEU A 509 -18.38 -30.40 12.34
CA LEU A 509 -16.92 -30.45 12.17
C LEU A 509 -16.19 -30.81 13.47
N ILE A 510 -16.67 -30.28 14.59
CA ILE A 510 -16.03 -30.42 15.89
C ILE A 510 -17.08 -30.61 16.97
N THR A 511 -16.64 -31.07 18.15
CA THR A 511 -17.36 -30.79 19.39
C THR A 511 -16.43 -30.03 20.33
N THR A 512 -16.96 -29.02 21.01
CA THR A 512 -16.21 -28.22 21.97
C THR A 512 -16.22 -28.81 23.38
N GLY A 513 -16.89 -29.95 23.61
CA GLY A 513 -16.92 -30.63 24.91
C GLY A 513 -17.52 -29.78 26.04
N GLY A 514 -18.46 -28.89 25.73
CA GLY A 514 -19.09 -27.99 26.70
C GLY A 514 -18.41 -26.63 26.87
N ALA A 515 -17.29 -26.36 26.19
CA ALA A 515 -16.58 -25.08 26.29
C ALA A 515 -17.46 -23.87 25.94
N SER A 516 -18.38 -24.04 24.99
CA SER A 516 -19.32 -22.98 24.59
C SER A 516 -20.22 -22.55 25.75
N GLY A 517 -20.77 -23.50 26.50
CA GLY A 517 -21.57 -23.24 27.69
C GLY A 517 -20.76 -22.61 28.82
N VAL A 518 -19.51 -23.06 29.02
CA VAL A 518 -18.57 -22.48 30.00
C VAL A 518 -18.30 -21.00 29.69
N ALA A 519 -18.05 -20.65 28.43
CA ALA A 519 -17.80 -19.27 28.04
C ALA A 519 -19.02 -18.37 28.29
N TRP A 520 -20.23 -18.88 28.03
CA TRP A 520 -21.47 -18.18 28.36
C TRP A 520 -21.65 -17.98 29.86
N HIS A 521 -21.47 -19.06 30.63
CA HIS A 521 -21.58 -19.01 32.08
C HIS A 521 -20.63 -17.99 32.71
N ARG A 522 -19.36 -17.96 32.25
CA ARG A 522 -18.35 -16.97 32.67
C ARG A 522 -18.79 -15.55 32.31
N ALA A 523 -19.28 -15.33 31.09
CA ALA A 523 -19.73 -14.00 30.65
C ALA A 523 -20.91 -13.45 31.48
N PHE A 524 -21.91 -14.28 31.78
CA PHE A 524 -23.04 -13.88 32.63
C PHE A 524 -22.61 -13.63 34.09
N THR A 525 -21.71 -14.46 34.62
CA THR A 525 -21.17 -14.30 35.96
C THR A 525 -20.38 -13.00 36.08
N ASP A 526 -19.50 -12.71 35.11
CA ASP A 526 -18.63 -11.53 35.15
C ASP A 526 -19.41 -10.22 34.98
N LEU A 527 -20.39 -10.17 34.08
CA LEU A 527 -21.14 -8.94 33.80
C LEU A 527 -22.27 -8.68 34.80
N TYR A 528 -22.98 -9.73 35.21
CA TYR A 528 -24.25 -9.60 35.94
C TYR A 528 -24.24 -10.30 37.30
N GLY A 529 -23.17 -11.03 37.65
CA GLY A 529 -23.09 -11.76 38.91
C GLY A 529 -24.05 -12.95 39.00
N VAL A 530 -24.59 -13.42 37.86
CA VAL A 530 -25.57 -14.50 37.80
C VAL A 530 -25.00 -15.76 37.15
N SER A 531 -25.33 -16.91 37.74
CA SER A 531 -25.04 -18.22 37.15
C SER A 531 -26.09 -18.54 36.09
N ALA A 532 -25.71 -18.45 34.81
CA ALA A 532 -26.56 -18.84 33.69
C ALA A 532 -26.08 -20.14 33.04
N ASN A 533 -27.01 -21.04 32.75
CA ASN A 533 -26.80 -22.22 31.92
C ASN A 533 -27.64 -22.09 30.66
N VAL A 534 -27.00 -21.83 29.52
CA VAL A 534 -27.71 -21.55 28.25
C VAL A 534 -28.54 -22.73 27.75
N ASP A 535 -28.17 -23.95 28.09
CA ASP A 535 -28.85 -25.17 27.64
C ASP A 535 -30.26 -25.32 28.25
N GLU A 536 -30.57 -24.57 29.31
CA GLU A 536 -31.91 -24.56 29.94
C GLU A 536 -32.93 -23.72 29.17
N PHE A 537 -32.47 -22.76 28.37
CA PHE A 537 -33.33 -21.76 27.71
C PHE A 537 -33.28 -21.83 26.19
N THR A 538 -32.38 -22.63 25.64
CA THR A 538 -32.06 -22.64 24.22
C THR A 538 -31.96 -24.07 23.69
N SER A 539 -31.93 -24.19 22.37
CA SER A 539 -31.82 -25.49 21.70
C SER A 539 -30.63 -25.50 20.75
N ALA A 540 -30.10 -26.70 20.48
CA ALA A 540 -28.99 -26.87 19.57
C ALA A 540 -29.32 -26.27 18.21
N GLY A 541 -28.41 -25.42 17.73
CA GLY A 541 -28.57 -24.74 16.46
C GLY A 541 -29.28 -23.38 16.52
N MET A 542 -29.48 -22.78 17.68
CA MET A 542 -29.84 -21.35 17.72
C MET A 542 -28.64 -20.46 17.43
N THR A 543 -28.88 -19.24 16.95
CA THR A 543 -27.78 -18.29 16.71
C THR A 543 -27.27 -17.71 18.02
N ASP A 544 -25.99 -17.33 18.06
CA ASP A 544 -25.36 -16.74 19.24
C ASP A 544 -26.12 -15.50 19.77
N PRO A 545 -26.58 -14.55 18.93
CA PRO A 545 -27.43 -13.46 19.38
C PRO A 545 -28.76 -13.90 20.00
N GLU A 546 -29.40 -14.94 19.46
CA GLU A 546 -30.66 -15.46 20.01
C GLU A 546 -30.42 -16.19 21.33
N VAL A 547 -29.36 -16.99 21.42
CA VAL A 547 -28.95 -17.66 22.66
C VAL A 547 -28.67 -16.64 23.76
N ALA A 548 -27.95 -15.58 23.43
CA ALA A 548 -27.66 -14.46 24.32
C ALA A 548 -28.96 -13.81 24.81
N ARG A 549 -29.85 -13.45 23.87
CA ARG A 549 -31.11 -12.77 24.16
C ARG A 549 -32.04 -13.60 25.04
N LEU A 550 -32.30 -14.86 24.67
CA LEU A 550 -33.22 -15.74 25.40
C LEU A 550 -32.71 -16.03 26.80
N THR A 551 -31.41 -16.34 26.93
CA THR A 551 -30.80 -16.59 28.23
C THR A 551 -30.84 -15.33 29.09
N PHE A 552 -30.48 -14.17 28.53
CA PHE A 552 -30.53 -12.89 29.24
C PHE A 552 -31.94 -12.60 29.76
N THR A 553 -32.97 -12.69 28.90
CA THR A 553 -34.34 -12.42 29.31
C THR A 553 -34.80 -13.36 30.42
N ALA A 554 -34.41 -14.63 30.36
CA ALA A 554 -34.78 -15.61 31.37
C ALA A 554 -34.10 -15.37 32.73
N VAL A 555 -32.82 -14.97 32.75
CA VAL A 555 -32.04 -14.86 34.00
C VAL A 555 -32.01 -13.44 34.59
N ILE A 556 -32.18 -12.40 33.76
CA ILE A 556 -32.17 -10.99 34.18
C ILE A 556 -33.60 -10.43 34.33
N GLY A 557 -34.58 -10.95 33.59
CA GLY A 557 -35.99 -10.61 33.72
C GLY A 557 -36.49 -9.47 32.83
N HIS A 558 -35.70 -9.02 31.86
CA HIS A 558 -36.14 -8.15 30.76
C HIS A 558 -35.38 -8.46 29.47
N ASP A 559 -35.91 -8.03 28.33
CA ASP A 559 -35.22 -8.15 27.05
C ASP A 559 -33.97 -7.24 27.03
N PRO A 560 -32.79 -7.70 26.57
CA PRO A 560 -31.58 -6.90 26.55
C PRO A 560 -31.67 -5.79 25.50
N ASP A 561 -31.19 -4.61 25.86
CA ASP A 561 -30.97 -3.54 24.89
C ASP A 561 -29.77 -3.86 23.96
N PRO A 562 -29.58 -3.14 22.84
CA PRO A 562 -28.49 -3.41 21.90
C PRO A 562 -27.09 -3.33 22.52
N ARG A 563 -26.87 -2.47 23.52
CA ARG A 563 -25.59 -2.35 24.23
C ARG A 563 -25.37 -3.54 25.15
N GLU A 564 -26.37 -3.95 25.92
CA GLU A 564 -26.28 -5.10 26.81
C GLU A 564 -25.99 -6.39 26.04
N LEU A 565 -26.70 -6.60 24.92
CA LEU A 565 -26.48 -7.75 24.05
C LEU A 565 -25.06 -7.75 23.46
N ALA A 566 -24.57 -6.59 23.01
CA ALA A 566 -23.21 -6.45 22.48
C ALA A 566 -22.14 -6.68 23.56
N GLN A 567 -22.33 -6.16 24.77
CA GLN A 567 -21.42 -6.37 25.90
C GLN A 567 -21.35 -7.84 26.29
N LEU A 568 -22.49 -8.52 26.37
CA LEU A 568 -22.58 -9.93 26.69
C LEU A 568 -21.88 -10.81 25.63
N LEU A 569 -22.12 -10.54 24.34
CA LEU A 569 -21.42 -11.23 23.24
C LEU A 569 -19.91 -10.98 23.27
N ALA A 570 -19.48 -9.72 23.46
CA ALA A 570 -18.06 -9.38 23.57
C ALA A 570 -17.39 -10.08 24.76
N LYS A 571 -18.06 -10.12 25.93
CA LYS A 571 -17.53 -10.79 27.12
C LYS A 571 -17.43 -12.30 26.93
N ARG A 572 -18.41 -12.92 26.26
CA ARG A 572 -18.28 -14.33 25.87
C ARG A 572 -17.05 -14.56 24.99
N LEU A 573 -16.81 -13.71 23.99
CA LEU A 573 -15.66 -13.83 23.11
C LEU A 573 -14.32 -13.67 23.85
N GLU A 574 -14.27 -12.91 24.94
CA GLU A 574 -13.10 -12.83 25.82
C GLU A 574 -12.81 -14.17 26.52
N HIS A 575 -13.84 -14.88 26.99
CA HIS A 575 -13.68 -16.15 27.71
C HIS A 575 -13.57 -17.39 26.81
N LEU A 576 -14.11 -17.32 25.59
CA LEU A 576 -14.22 -18.47 24.70
C LEU A 576 -12.86 -19.09 24.32
N PRO A 577 -11.78 -18.34 24.02
CA PRO A 577 -10.48 -18.92 23.70
C PRO A 577 -9.94 -19.80 24.84
N ALA A 578 -9.99 -19.30 26.07
CA ALA A 578 -9.54 -20.03 27.25
C ALA A 578 -10.42 -21.27 27.49
N ALA A 579 -11.75 -21.12 27.43
CA ALA A 579 -12.67 -22.26 27.61
C ALA A 579 -12.45 -23.35 26.54
N VAL A 580 -12.21 -22.96 25.28
CA VAL A 580 -11.91 -23.89 24.20
C VAL A 580 -10.56 -24.55 24.41
N ALA A 581 -9.52 -23.83 24.84
CA ALA A 581 -8.18 -24.38 25.11
C ALA A 581 -8.18 -25.35 26.31
N GLU A 582 -8.94 -25.05 27.36
CA GLU A 582 -9.03 -25.83 28.59
C GLU A 582 -9.92 -27.08 28.46
N SER A 583 -10.82 -27.11 27.47
CA SER A 583 -11.78 -28.21 27.33
C SER A 583 -11.08 -29.54 27.02
N THR A 584 -11.21 -30.51 27.93
CA THR A 584 -10.73 -31.89 27.71
C THR A 584 -11.64 -32.68 26.78
N GLY A 585 -12.87 -32.20 26.55
CA GLY A 585 -13.83 -32.82 25.65
C GLY A 585 -13.77 -32.31 24.20
N TYR A 586 -12.92 -31.31 23.91
CA TYR A 586 -12.74 -30.80 22.55
C TYR A 586 -12.16 -31.89 21.64
N ARG A 587 -12.79 -32.11 20.49
CA ARG A 587 -12.26 -32.99 19.43
C ARG A 587 -12.78 -32.58 18.06
N VAL A 588 -11.95 -32.79 17.05
CA VAL A 588 -12.38 -32.83 15.64
C VAL A 588 -13.16 -34.13 15.41
N LEU A 589 -14.29 -34.04 14.72
CA LEU A 589 -15.16 -35.21 14.52
C LEU A 589 -14.59 -36.16 13.44
N PRO A 590 -14.87 -37.48 13.52
CA PRO A 590 -14.30 -38.45 12.59
C PRO A 590 -14.59 -38.13 11.12
N GLY A 591 -13.56 -38.24 10.28
CA GLY A 591 -13.64 -38.01 8.84
C GLY A 591 -13.38 -36.57 8.39
N VAL A 592 -13.41 -35.59 9.30
CA VAL A 592 -13.22 -34.17 8.94
C VAL A 592 -11.81 -33.90 8.42
N THR A 593 -10.79 -34.43 9.10
CA THR A 593 -9.37 -34.26 8.76
C THR A 593 -9.01 -34.86 7.40
N GLU A 594 -9.75 -35.86 6.95
CA GLU A 594 -9.58 -36.51 5.64
C GLU A 594 -10.46 -35.86 4.57
N LEU A 595 -11.69 -35.48 4.93
CA LEU A 595 -12.69 -34.97 4.00
C LEU A 595 -12.36 -33.56 3.52
N LEU A 596 -12.03 -32.62 4.42
CA LEU A 596 -11.82 -31.22 4.02
C LEU A 596 -10.66 -31.06 3.00
N PRO A 597 -9.47 -31.66 3.22
CA PRO A 597 -8.40 -31.61 2.21
C PRO A 597 -8.81 -32.26 0.89
N SER A 598 -9.52 -33.38 0.94
CA SER A 598 -10.00 -34.08 -0.26
C SER A 598 -10.96 -33.21 -1.09
N LEU A 599 -11.86 -32.48 -0.45
CA LEU A 599 -12.77 -31.57 -1.14
C LEU A 599 -12.05 -30.38 -1.76
N VAL A 600 -11.06 -29.81 -1.06
CA VAL A 600 -10.21 -28.73 -1.62
C VAL A 600 -9.42 -29.24 -2.83
N GLN A 601 -8.81 -30.43 -2.74
CA GLN A 601 -8.08 -31.04 -3.87
C GLN A 601 -8.98 -31.30 -5.08
N ARG A 602 -10.25 -31.61 -4.86
CA ARG A 602 -11.27 -31.77 -5.90
C ARG A 602 -11.83 -30.43 -6.43
N GLY A 603 -11.34 -29.29 -5.91
CA GLY A 603 -11.67 -27.96 -6.40
C GLY A 603 -12.98 -27.38 -5.86
N TYR A 604 -13.55 -27.94 -4.79
CA TYR A 604 -14.73 -27.37 -4.15
C TYR A 604 -14.37 -26.20 -3.24
N LEU A 605 -15.19 -25.15 -3.31
CA LEU A 605 -15.05 -24.01 -2.41
C LEU A 605 -15.67 -24.34 -1.05
N LEU A 606 -14.90 -24.28 0.03
CA LEU A 606 -15.37 -24.61 1.38
C LEU A 606 -15.65 -23.36 2.20
N GLY A 607 -16.88 -23.23 2.68
CA GLY A 607 -17.31 -22.11 3.51
C GLY A 607 -17.99 -22.58 4.80
N LEU A 608 -18.30 -21.63 5.66
CA LEU A 608 -19.06 -21.87 6.89
C LEU A 608 -20.52 -21.44 6.73
N THR A 609 -21.42 -22.11 7.43
CA THR A 609 -22.77 -21.61 7.70
C THR A 609 -23.14 -21.97 9.12
N THR A 610 -23.06 -21.01 10.02
CA THR A 610 -23.16 -21.28 11.45
C THR A 610 -23.90 -20.19 12.19
N GLY A 611 -24.63 -20.59 13.25
CA GLY A 611 -25.29 -19.66 14.16
C GLY A 611 -24.30 -18.86 15.02
N LEU A 612 -23.02 -19.23 15.03
CA LEU A 612 -21.99 -18.52 15.80
C LEU A 612 -21.72 -17.13 15.22
N VAL A 613 -21.39 -16.16 16.06
CA VAL A 613 -20.74 -14.93 15.56
C VAL A 613 -19.38 -15.30 14.94
N GLU A 614 -18.97 -14.58 13.90
CA GLU A 614 -17.79 -14.94 13.09
C GLU A 614 -16.51 -15.18 13.92
N SER A 615 -16.22 -14.31 14.89
CA SER A 615 -15.06 -14.50 15.78
C SER A 615 -15.15 -15.80 16.59
N ALA A 616 -16.33 -16.19 17.08
CA ALA A 616 -16.51 -17.42 17.83
C ALA A 616 -16.30 -18.66 16.96
N ALA A 617 -16.75 -18.62 15.70
CA ALA A 617 -16.50 -19.67 14.71
C ALA A 617 -14.99 -19.90 14.55
N HIS A 618 -14.23 -18.85 14.24
CA HIS A 618 -12.79 -18.97 14.04
C HIS A 618 -12.04 -19.40 15.32
N ILE A 619 -12.39 -18.87 16.50
CA ILE A 619 -11.80 -19.29 17.78
C ILE A 619 -11.96 -20.81 17.99
N LYS A 620 -13.14 -21.35 17.70
CA LYS A 620 -13.41 -22.79 17.87
C LYS A 620 -12.64 -23.65 16.87
N LEU A 621 -12.39 -23.17 15.65
CA LEU A 621 -11.68 -23.90 14.61
C LEU A 621 -10.15 -23.89 14.79
N VAL A 622 -9.58 -22.89 15.47
CA VAL A 622 -8.11 -22.80 15.70
C VAL A 622 -7.56 -24.07 16.32
N ARG A 623 -8.20 -24.60 17.37
CA ARG A 623 -7.66 -25.76 18.11
C ARG A 623 -7.65 -27.06 17.28
N GLY A 624 -8.54 -27.17 16.30
CA GLY A 624 -8.60 -28.30 15.38
C GLY A 624 -7.80 -28.12 14.10
N ASP A 625 -7.06 -27.00 13.98
CA ASP A 625 -6.35 -26.59 12.76
C ASP A 625 -7.24 -26.56 11.50
N LEU A 626 -8.50 -26.14 11.67
CA LEU A 626 -9.51 -26.17 10.60
C LEU A 626 -9.68 -24.82 9.90
N ASN A 627 -9.15 -23.72 10.45
CA ASN A 627 -9.31 -22.38 9.86
C ASN A 627 -8.72 -22.28 8.46
N THR A 628 -7.69 -23.05 8.14
CA THR A 628 -7.04 -23.05 6.82
C THR A 628 -7.97 -23.44 5.67
N TYR A 629 -9.09 -24.12 5.95
CA TYR A 629 -10.04 -24.57 4.92
C TYR A 629 -11.15 -23.56 4.64
N PHE A 630 -11.44 -22.63 5.55
CA PHE A 630 -12.65 -21.81 5.50
C PHE A 630 -12.31 -20.32 5.45
N HIS A 631 -12.47 -19.71 4.27
CA HIS A 631 -12.11 -18.31 4.01
C HIS A 631 -13.33 -17.37 3.89
N PHE A 632 -14.54 -17.93 3.97
CA PHE A 632 -15.80 -17.20 3.90
C PHE A 632 -16.90 -18.02 4.58
N GLY A 633 -18.03 -17.39 4.90
CA GLY A 633 -19.17 -18.10 5.45
C GLY A 633 -20.36 -17.19 5.71
N GLY A 634 -21.43 -17.77 6.24
CA GLY A 634 -22.57 -17.09 6.85
C GLY A 634 -22.54 -17.30 8.36
N TYR A 635 -22.70 -16.22 9.12
CA TYR A 635 -22.51 -16.23 10.57
C TYR A 635 -23.72 -15.63 11.29
N GLY A 636 -23.93 -15.97 12.56
CA GLY A 636 -24.95 -15.36 13.42
C GLY A 636 -24.75 -13.84 13.61
N SER A 637 -23.55 -13.32 13.36
CA SER A 637 -23.29 -11.88 13.29
C SER A 637 -23.89 -11.21 12.04
N ASP A 638 -24.23 -11.97 11.00
CA ASP A 638 -24.84 -11.44 9.78
C ASP A 638 -26.36 -11.30 9.88
N SER A 639 -27.02 -12.25 10.56
CA SER A 639 -28.47 -12.28 10.74
C SER A 639 -28.84 -13.24 11.88
N PRO A 640 -29.88 -12.91 12.69
CA PRO A 640 -30.48 -13.89 13.61
C PRO A 640 -31.23 -15.00 12.86
N ASP A 641 -31.65 -14.76 11.61
CA ASP A 641 -32.29 -15.76 10.76
C ASP A 641 -31.23 -16.64 10.07
N ARG A 642 -31.23 -17.94 10.42
CA ARG A 642 -30.39 -18.99 9.85
C ARG A 642 -30.48 -19.10 8.32
N THR A 643 -31.66 -18.85 7.75
CA THR A 643 -31.84 -18.84 6.29
C THR A 643 -31.06 -17.70 5.67
N GLU A 644 -31.16 -16.51 6.25
CA GLU A 644 -30.54 -15.30 5.72
C GLU A 644 -29.02 -15.33 5.88
N LEU A 645 -28.49 -15.80 7.02
CA LEU A 645 -27.03 -15.99 7.15
C LEU A 645 -26.52 -17.03 6.15
N THR A 646 -27.27 -18.11 5.88
CA THR A 646 -26.89 -19.11 4.87
C THR A 646 -26.85 -18.49 3.46
N ARG A 647 -27.85 -17.66 3.09
CA ARG A 647 -27.84 -16.92 1.81
C ARG A 647 -26.64 -15.99 1.69
N ARG A 648 -26.21 -15.36 2.79
CA ARG A 648 -25.00 -14.52 2.80
C ARG A 648 -23.73 -15.34 2.61
N GLY A 649 -23.64 -16.54 3.20
CA GLY A 649 -22.57 -17.49 2.92
C GLY A 649 -22.50 -17.87 1.44
N ILE A 650 -23.65 -18.17 0.81
CA ILE A 650 -23.75 -18.46 -0.64
C ILE A 650 -23.34 -17.23 -1.47
N GLY A 651 -23.81 -16.03 -1.10
CA GLY A 651 -23.43 -14.79 -1.78
C GLY A 651 -21.93 -14.55 -1.76
N ARG A 652 -21.28 -14.76 -0.60
CA ARG A 652 -19.83 -14.66 -0.44
C ARG A 652 -19.08 -15.72 -1.25
N ALA A 653 -19.62 -16.93 -1.41
CA ALA A 653 -19.07 -17.92 -2.36
C ALA A 653 -19.01 -17.35 -3.79
N GLY A 654 -20.06 -16.63 -4.22
CA GLY A 654 -20.09 -15.96 -5.51
C GLY A 654 -19.09 -14.83 -5.65
N THR A 655 -18.84 -14.07 -4.58
CA THR A 655 -17.77 -13.06 -4.55
C THR A 655 -16.39 -13.70 -4.76
N VAL A 656 -16.12 -14.82 -4.08
CA VAL A 656 -14.84 -15.55 -4.22
C VAL A 656 -14.67 -16.12 -5.64
N LEU A 657 -15.74 -16.62 -6.26
CA LEU A 657 -15.71 -17.14 -7.63
C LEU A 657 -15.78 -16.05 -8.72
N GLY A 658 -16.02 -14.78 -8.35
CA GLY A 658 -16.17 -13.67 -9.29
C GLY A 658 -17.47 -13.71 -10.12
N THR A 659 -18.44 -14.55 -9.75
CA THR A 659 -19.74 -14.68 -10.42
C THR A 659 -20.81 -15.15 -9.43
N PRO A 660 -22.08 -14.72 -9.56
CA PRO A 660 -23.17 -15.26 -8.74
C PRO A 660 -23.25 -16.80 -8.83
N VAL A 661 -23.44 -17.43 -7.67
CA VAL A 661 -23.60 -18.89 -7.56
C VAL A 661 -25.08 -19.22 -7.49
N ASP A 662 -25.53 -20.17 -8.32
CA ASP A 662 -26.86 -20.74 -8.18
C ASP A 662 -26.92 -21.57 -6.90
N PRO A 663 -27.82 -21.26 -5.93
CA PRO A 663 -27.92 -21.98 -4.67
C PRO A 663 -28.08 -23.50 -4.84
N ARG A 664 -28.69 -23.96 -5.94
CA ARG A 664 -28.87 -25.40 -6.23
C ARG A 664 -27.55 -26.14 -6.45
N HIS A 665 -26.46 -25.41 -6.67
CA HIS A 665 -25.09 -25.94 -6.77
C HIS A 665 -24.29 -25.74 -5.48
N VAL A 666 -24.95 -25.37 -4.37
CA VAL A 666 -24.35 -25.25 -3.04
C VAL A 666 -24.91 -26.30 -2.12
N TRP A 667 -24.02 -26.95 -1.40
CA TRP A 667 -24.35 -27.99 -0.43
C TRP A 667 -24.15 -27.43 0.97
N VAL A 668 -25.13 -27.60 1.84
CA VAL A 668 -25.06 -27.17 3.23
C VAL A 668 -25.06 -28.41 4.10
N VAL A 669 -24.02 -28.56 4.91
CA VAL A 669 -23.78 -29.73 5.76
C VAL A 669 -23.94 -29.32 7.22
N GLY A 670 -24.85 -29.97 7.94
CA GLY A 670 -25.13 -29.67 9.34
C GLY A 670 -25.76 -30.86 10.09
N ASP A 671 -25.80 -30.80 11.42
CA ASP A 671 -26.30 -31.89 12.28
C ASP A 671 -27.66 -31.59 12.94
N THR A 672 -28.28 -30.43 12.66
CA THR A 672 -29.55 -30.03 13.27
C THR A 672 -30.67 -29.83 12.24
N PRO A 673 -31.95 -30.01 12.63
CA PRO A 673 -33.09 -29.65 11.79
C PRO A 673 -33.09 -28.18 11.34
N LEU A 674 -32.47 -27.28 12.13
CA LEU A 674 -32.35 -25.87 11.79
C LEU A 674 -31.37 -25.65 10.62
N ASP A 675 -30.33 -26.48 10.49
CA ASP A 675 -29.42 -26.43 9.34
C ASP A 675 -30.13 -26.87 8.06
N ILE A 676 -30.97 -27.90 8.17
CA ILE A 676 -31.79 -28.40 7.05
C ILE A 676 -32.77 -27.32 6.58
N ALA A 677 -33.52 -26.73 7.52
CA ALA A 677 -34.46 -25.66 7.22
C ALA A 677 -33.76 -24.43 6.59
N ALA A 678 -32.57 -24.07 7.10
CA ALA A 678 -31.79 -22.95 6.59
C ALA A 678 -31.27 -23.18 5.16
N ALA A 679 -30.77 -24.38 4.89
CA ALA A 679 -30.31 -24.80 3.57
C ALA A 679 -31.44 -24.69 2.54
N HIS A 680 -32.61 -25.26 2.85
CA HIS A 680 -33.79 -25.20 1.97
C HIS A 680 -34.32 -23.78 1.80
N GLY A 681 -34.39 -23.00 2.87
CA GLY A 681 -34.79 -21.59 2.81
C GLY A 681 -33.85 -20.75 1.94
N ALA A 682 -32.57 -21.13 1.86
CA ALA A 682 -31.57 -20.51 1.00
C ALA A 682 -31.54 -21.07 -0.44
N GLY A 683 -32.31 -22.13 -0.72
CA GLY A 683 -32.35 -22.81 -2.02
C GLY A 683 -31.18 -23.77 -2.28
N ALA A 684 -30.42 -24.12 -1.24
CA ALA A 684 -29.29 -25.04 -1.28
C ALA A 684 -29.71 -26.50 -1.00
N VAL A 685 -28.83 -27.45 -1.35
CA VAL A 685 -29.01 -28.88 -1.04
C VAL A 685 -28.62 -29.13 0.42
N ALA A 686 -29.52 -29.71 1.20
CA ALA A 686 -29.35 -29.96 2.62
C ALA A 686 -28.80 -31.36 2.92
N ILE A 687 -27.68 -31.43 3.62
CA ILE A 687 -27.03 -32.67 4.03
C ILE A 687 -27.01 -32.75 5.55
N GLY A 688 -27.82 -33.65 6.08
CA GLY A 688 -27.84 -33.96 7.49
C GLY A 688 -26.72 -34.93 7.86
N VAL A 689 -25.95 -34.64 8.90
CA VAL A 689 -24.95 -35.56 9.45
C VAL A 689 -25.34 -35.93 10.88
N ALA A 690 -25.60 -37.21 11.13
CA ALA A 690 -26.01 -37.71 12.44
C ALA A 690 -24.83 -37.89 13.43
N SER A 691 -23.87 -36.95 13.42
CA SER A 691 -22.70 -36.91 14.31
C SER A 691 -22.92 -36.07 15.58
N GLY A 692 -23.94 -35.22 15.57
CA GLY A 692 -24.31 -34.36 16.69
C GLY A 692 -25.45 -34.91 17.55
N GLY A 693 -26.37 -34.02 17.95
CA GLY A 693 -27.43 -34.35 18.91
C GLY A 693 -28.66 -35.06 18.32
N TYR A 694 -28.82 -35.05 17.00
CA TYR A 694 -30.01 -35.58 16.32
C TYR A 694 -29.71 -36.90 15.60
N THR A 695 -30.71 -37.80 15.59
CA THR A 695 -30.60 -39.08 14.89
C THR A 695 -30.73 -38.90 13.38
N ALA A 696 -30.23 -39.87 12.61
CA ALA A 696 -30.42 -39.90 11.16
C ALA A 696 -31.91 -39.95 10.77
N GLU A 697 -32.78 -40.49 11.62
CA GLU A 697 -34.24 -40.46 11.40
C GLU A 697 -34.79 -39.04 11.57
N ALA A 698 -34.43 -38.35 12.64
CA ALA A 698 -34.85 -36.96 12.88
C ALA A 698 -34.41 -36.00 11.76
N LEU A 699 -33.21 -36.19 11.20
CA LEU A 699 -32.74 -35.37 10.07
C LEU A 699 -33.48 -35.68 8.76
N ARG A 700 -33.90 -36.93 8.54
CA ARG A 700 -34.78 -37.28 7.40
C ARG A 700 -36.16 -36.68 7.57
N ASP A 701 -36.73 -36.75 8.77
CA ASP A 701 -38.03 -36.17 9.09
C ASP A 701 -38.03 -34.65 8.98
N ALA A 702 -36.89 -34.00 9.26
CA ALA A 702 -36.66 -32.58 9.01
C ALA A 702 -36.54 -32.22 7.52
N GLY A 703 -36.47 -33.22 6.63
CA GLY A 703 -36.46 -33.04 5.19
C GLY A 703 -35.09 -33.05 4.52
N ALA A 704 -34.01 -33.49 5.18
CA ALA A 704 -32.68 -33.49 4.58
C ALA A 704 -32.64 -34.25 3.23
N ASP A 705 -32.06 -33.64 2.20
CA ASP A 705 -31.95 -34.25 0.86
C ASP A 705 -31.06 -35.49 0.89
N HIS A 706 -30.03 -35.45 1.73
CA HIS A 706 -29.16 -36.59 2.04
C HIS A 706 -28.88 -36.66 3.54
N VAL A 707 -28.73 -37.88 4.08
CA VAL A 707 -28.36 -38.10 5.47
C VAL A 707 -27.19 -39.05 5.59
N LEU A 708 -26.12 -38.57 6.21
CA LEU A 708 -24.90 -39.31 6.55
C LEU A 708 -24.91 -39.69 8.02
N ARG A 709 -24.24 -40.79 8.38
CA ARG A 709 -24.03 -41.16 9.79
C ARG A 709 -22.90 -40.35 10.41
N ALA A 710 -21.85 -40.13 9.64
CA ALA A 710 -20.69 -39.31 9.99
C ALA A 710 -20.01 -38.82 8.71
N LEU A 711 -19.08 -37.88 8.82
CA LEU A 711 -18.28 -37.37 7.69
C LEU A 711 -17.21 -38.36 7.21
N THR A 712 -17.15 -39.56 7.78
CA THR A 712 -16.45 -40.72 7.19
C THR A 712 -17.22 -41.34 6.02
N ASP A 713 -18.53 -41.08 5.92
CA ASP A 713 -19.34 -41.52 4.79
C ASP A 713 -19.09 -40.59 3.58
N GLU A 714 -19.18 -41.14 2.36
CA GLU A 714 -18.97 -40.36 1.14
C GLU A 714 -20.08 -39.31 0.95
N LEU A 715 -19.69 -38.04 0.77
CA LEU A 715 -20.63 -36.98 0.37
C LEU A 715 -21.23 -37.31 -1.01
N PRO A 716 -22.54 -37.15 -1.24
CA PRO A 716 -23.22 -37.52 -2.49
C PRO A 716 -22.88 -36.65 -3.73
N LEU A 717 -21.63 -36.22 -3.89
CA LEU A 717 -21.17 -35.30 -4.92
C LEU A 717 -21.33 -35.92 -6.34
N PRO A 718 -21.62 -35.11 -7.38
CA PRO A 718 -21.64 -35.57 -8.76
C PRO A 718 -20.30 -36.24 -9.14
N ARG A 719 -20.34 -37.39 -9.80
CA ARG A 719 -19.13 -38.05 -10.32
C ARG A 719 -18.61 -37.29 -11.54
N ASP A 720 -17.32 -36.97 -11.55
CA ASP A 720 -16.63 -36.48 -12.74
C ASP A 720 -16.46 -37.62 -13.74
N ASP A 721 -17.45 -37.83 -14.61
CA ASP A 721 -17.28 -38.65 -15.80
C ASP A 721 -16.49 -37.82 -16.84
N SER A 722 -15.17 -37.76 -16.69
CA SER A 722 -14.24 -37.34 -17.74
C SER A 722 -12.95 -38.16 -17.66
N PRO A 723 -12.62 -38.96 -18.70
CA PRO A 723 -11.45 -39.82 -18.69
C PRO A 723 -10.14 -39.01 -18.83
N CYS A 724 -9.07 -39.55 -18.22
CA CYS A 724 -7.70 -39.03 -18.08
C CYS A 724 -7.11 -38.29 -19.29
#